data_AF-M3XVI5-F1
#
_entry.id   AF-M3XVI5-F1
#
_cell.length_a   1.000
_cell.length_b   1.000
_cell.length_c   1.000
_cell.angle_alpha   90.00
_cell.angle_beta   90.00
_cell.angle_gamma   90.00
#
_symmetry.space_group_name_H-M   'P 1'
#
loop_
_entity.id
_entity.type
_entity.pdbx_description
1 polymer ?
#
loop_
_entity_poly.entity_id
_entity_poly.type
_entity_poly.pdbx_seq_one_letter_code
_entity_poly.pdbx_strand_id
1 'polypeptide(L)'
;MTQPPQEGFDRSVEDALKWMKAVQERLQVNDNTQGPRAALEARLRETEKLCQLEPEGRVKVDLVLRAAETLLACCHEDQKPPILAQLKDIKAQWEETVTYMIHCHSRIEWVWLHWSEYLLARDEFYRWFQKMTVALEAPVELQVGLKEKQWQLSHAQVLLHNVDNQAVLLDRLLEEAGSLFSRIGDPSVDEEAQKRMKAEYGAVKAKAQDRVNLLEKMTQEHERFQADVDEFQLWLKAVMDKVSSCVGRSCKLSTQHRLSMLQDIADEFPRAETSLRRLEEQAVGVIQNTSPLGADRIAGELEDMRRVLEKLRVLCGEEEGRLQGLLRSMGACEQQRRQLEAELGEFQKDLQRLAEEGLEPPMTAGTEDDLVARWRRYSATRMALAAEEPRVARLQAQLKELIALSCEPQPLSDSVVAALQEFQSLKGQSAKLHNAMGLELWQHFQRPLQDLQLWRALAQRLLDITASLPDLPAIHTFLPQIEAALAESSRLKEQLTGLQLKKDLLQSIFGPERATALLEQVASSVRDRDLLHNSLLQRKSKLQSLLAQHKDFGAAFKPLQKKLSDLQDRVQTENGLQQDLPRKQAQLSRLQGLQEEGLDLGAQMEALRPLIQGNPSHQHKMDQLSTSYQALQRSLEDLTDRCQQGVREHCTFCHELLELRQWIATVSQKLRSHREDAGPWDAPSREVEVERLLAELPEKEAQLPLVEAHGQLVMKKSSPEGAAVVQEELEELVASWQALRRLEESLLSLIRNRQLQRMEVDSGKKMIFTNNIPKAGFLIDPMDPVSRRRRQANPLQDEGGHEGFSRLRRDFEQWLEEENAKLVRIVAMRTATAEDLRTRETKLQELEARVPEGQHLFENLLQLGPARGTSNELEDLRYQWMLYKSKLKDSSYLLTQSSPGEPTGFQKTPQWPWRWRWPWQWRDPCALFRKACRVALPLQLLLLLLLLLLFLLPVGEEPRSCSLANNFARSFRLMLRYSGPPPT
;
A
#
# COMPACT_ATOMS: atom_id res chain seq x y z
N MET A 1 -135.22 -36.74 -132.38
CA MET A 1 -135.40 -36.45 -130.94
C MET A 1 -134.12 -36.87 -130.25
N THR A 2 -133.37 -35.93 -129.69
CA THR A 2 -131.94 -36.11 -129.33
C THR A 2 -131.50 -35.33 -128.09
N GLN A 3 -132.44 -34.68 -127.39
CA GLN A 3 -132.15 -33.75 -126.28
C GLN A 3 -131.64 -34.36 -124.95
N PRO A 4 -132.08 -35.56 -124.48
CA PRO A 4 -131.74 -35.99 -123.11
C PRO A 4 -130.23 -36.14 -122.78
N PRO A 5 -129.32 -36.64 -123.65
CA PRO A 5 -127.90 -36.69 -123.30
C PRO A 5 -127.23 -35.31 -123.30
N GLN A 6 -127.69 -34.38 -124.15
CA GLN A 6 -127.17 -33.01 -124.19
C GLN A 6 -127.51 -32.28 -122.89
N GLU A 7 -128.79 -32.32 -122.48
CA GLU A 7 -129.22 -31.72 -121.21
C GLU A 7 -128.54 -32.36 -119.98
N GLY A 8 -128.24 -33.66 -120.03
CA GLY A 8 -127.48 -34.35 -118.98
C GLY A 8 -126.04 -33.85 -118.87
N PHE A 9 -125.36 -33.71 -120.02
CA PHE A 9 -124.02 -33.13 -120.08
C PHE A 9 -124.03 -31.67 -119.60
N ASP A 10 -124.86 -30.81 -120.19
CA ASP A 10 -124.92 -29.37 -119.88
C ASP A 10 -125.16 -29.11 -118.38
N ARG A 11 -126.04 -29.88 -117.73
CA ARG A 11 -126.27 -29.79 -116.28
C ARG A 11 -125.06 -30.24 -115.46
N SER A 12 -124.42 -31.36 -115.83
CA SER A 12 -123.20 -31.83 -115.14
C SER A 12 -122.06 -30.83 -115.25
N VAL A 13 -121.92 -30.16 -116.41
CA VAL A 13 -120.99 -29.07 -116.66
C VAL A 13 -121.31 -27.88 -115.76
N GLU A 14 -122.58 -27.45 -115.72
CA GLU A 14 -123.02 -26.34 -114.88
C GLU A 14 -122.77 -26.60 -113.39
N ASP A 15 -123.03 -27.82 -112.89
CA ASP A 15 -122.84 -28.18 -111.49
C ASP A 15 -121.36 -28.33 -111.08
N ALA A 16 -120.50 -28.80 -112.00
CA ALA A 16 -119.06 -28.78 -111.80
C ALA A 16 -118.52 -27.33 -111.75
N LEU A 17 -118.93 -26.47 -112.68
CA LEU A 17 -118.55 -25.06 -112.73
C LEU A 17 -119.04 -24.28 -111.49
N LYS A 18 -120.29 -24.49 -111.05
CA LYS A 18 -120.84 -23.91 -109.82
C LYS A 18 -119.99 -24.29 -108.59
N TRP A 19 -119.62 -25.56 -108.45
CA TRP A 19 -118.81 -26.03 -107.33
C TRP A 19 -117.40 -25.45 -107.37
N MET A 20 -116.73 -25.47 -108.54
CA MET A 20 -115.39 -24.90 -108.69
C MET A 20 -115.38 -23.42 -108.36
N LYS A 21 -116.35 -22.65 -108.88
CA LYS A 21 -116.52 -21.23 -108.56
C LYS A 21 -116.75 -21.00 -107.06
N ALA A 22 -117.63 -21.76 -106.41
CA ALA A 22 -117.89 -21.63 -104.97
C ALA A 22 -116.66 -21.98 -104.10
N VAL A 23 -115.79 -22.87 -104.56
CA VAL A 23 -114.49 -23.16 -103.94
C VAL A 23 -113.50 -22.02 -104.18
N GLN A 24 -113.37 -21.53 -105.42
CA GLN A 24 -112.51 -20.39 -105.77
C GLN A 24 -112.88 -19.11 -105.00
N GLU A 25 -114.17 -18.78 -104.87
CA GLU A 25 -114.66 -17.64 -104.09
C GLU A 25 -114.31 -17.77 -102.59
N ARG A 26 -114.44 -18.99 -102.02
CA ARG A 26 -114.02 -19.26 -100.63
C ARG A 26 -112.51 -19.22 -100.45
N LEU A 27 -111.72 -19.64 -101.45
CA LEU A 27 -110.27 -19.50 -101.44
C LEU A 27 -109.87 -18.02 -101.45
N GLN A 28 -110.41 -17.21 -102.37
CA GLN A 28 -110.10 -15.77 -102.48
C GLN A 28 -110.31 -14.99 -101.17
N VAL A 29 -111.32 -15.36 -100.37
CA VAL A 29 -111.58 -14.75 -99.04
C VAL A 29 -110.55 -15.20 -97.98
N ASN A 30 -110.02 -16.42 -98.09
CA ASN A 30 -109.03 -16.97 -97.16
C ASN A 30 -107.57 -16.74 -97.59
N ASP A 31 -107.32 -16.40 -98.85
CA ASP A 31 -106.00 -16.32 -99.48
C ASP A 31 -105.20 -15.06 -99.10
N ASN A 32 -105.08 -14.83 -97.79
CA ASN A 32 -104.45 -13.68 -97.19
C ASN A 32 -103.62 -14.12 -95.97
N THR A 33 -102.35 -13.70 -95.90
CA THR A 33 -101.43 -14.00 -94.79
C THR A 33 -101.44 -12.94 -93.68
N GLN A 34 -102.14 -11.82 -93.87
CA GLN A 34 -102.10 -10.67 -92.95
C GLN A 34 -103.11 -10.76 -91.79
N GLY A 35 -102.71 -10.20 -90.64
CA GLY A 35 -103.49 -10.14 -89.41
C GLY A 35 -102.99 -11.09 -88.32
N PRO A 36 -103.70 -11.13 -87.17
CA PRO A 36 -103.23 -11.85 -85.99
C PRO A 36 -103.21 -13.36 -86.19
N ARG A 37 -102.29 -14.03 -85.49
CA ARG A 37 -102.02 -15.47 -85.61
C ARG A 37 -103.28 -16.35 -85.54
N ALA A 38 -104.23 -16.02 -84.67
CA ALA A 38 -105.50 -16.74 -84.55
C ALA A 38 -106.39 -16.64 -85.80
N ALA A 39 -106.33 -15.53 -86.55
CA ALA A 39 -107.01 -15.38 -87.83
C ALA A 39 -106.30 -16.18 -88.95
N LEU A 40 -104.96 -16.19 -88.95
CA LEU A 40 -104.18 -17.02 -89.88
C LEU A 40 -104.44 -18.52 -89.66
N GLU A 41 -104.50 -18.96 -88.40
CA GLU A 41 -104.84 -20.34 -88.03
C GLU A 41 -106.28 -20.72 -88.39
N ALA A 42 -107.23 -19.78 -88.27
CA ALA A 42 -108.60 -19.99 -88.71
C ALA A 42 -108.69 -20.16 -90.24
N ARG A 43 -107.96 -19.34 -91.02
CA ARG A 43 -107.85 -19.47 -92.47
C ARG A 43 -107.17 -20.79 -92.88
N LEU A 44 -106.11 -21.20 -92.18
CA LEU A 44 -105.41 -22.47 -92.42
C LEU A 44 -106.37 -23.67 -92.31
N ARG A 45 -107.17 -23.73 -91.23
CA ARG A 45 -108.18 -24.77 -91.03
C ARG A 45 -109.31 -24.71 -92.07
N GLU A 46 -109.62 -23.53 -92.60
CA GLU A 46 -110.64 -23.37 -93.66
C GLU A 46 -110.12 -23.75 -95.04
N THR A 47 -108.85 -23.48 -95.38
CA THR A 47 -108.23 -23.99 -96.60
C THR A 47 -107.96 -25.49 -96.55
N GLU A 48 -107.61 -26.03 -95.38
CA GLU A 48 -107.54 -27.48 -95.15
C GLU A 48 -108.90 -28.15 -95.46
N LYS A 49 -109.99 -27.61 -94.91
CA LYS A 49 -111.36 -28.04 -95.22
C LYS A 49 -111.70 -27.92 -96.71
N LEU A 50 -111.22 -26.89 -97.41
CA LEU A 50 -111.41 -26.76 -98.85
C LEU A 50 -110.65 -27.86 -99.60
N CYS A 51 -109.37 -28.11 -99.27
CA CYS A 51 -108.58 -29.23 -99.81
C CYS A 51 -109.26 -30.59 -99.59
N GLN A 52 -109.88 -30.82 -98.42
CA GLN A 52 -110.63 -32.04 -98.13
C GLN A 52 -111.88 -32.24 -99.02
N LEU A 53 -112.38 -31.22 -99.72
CA LEU A 53 -113.46 -31.34 -100.70
C LEU A 53 -112.97 -31.70 -102.11
N GLU A 54 -111.67 -31.74 -102.38
CA GLU A 54 -111.11 -32.12 -103.69
C GLU A 54 -111.67 -33.45 -104.26
N PRO A 55 -111.93 -34.51 -103.47
CA PRO A 55 -112.57 -35.73 -103.97
C PRO A 55 -114.02 -35.51 -104.45
N GLU A 56 -114.78 -34.59 -103.84
CA GLU A 56 -116.13 -34.22 -104.28
C GLU A 56 -116.09 -33.52 -105.65
N GLY A 57 -115.10 -32.63 -105.81
CA GLY A 57 -114.82 -31.95 -107.08
C GLY A 57 -114.43 -32.93 -108.19
N ARG A 58 -113.52 -33.89 -107.91
CA ARG A 58 -113.17 -34.96 -108.85
C ARG A 58 -114.39 -35.74 -109.32
N VAL A 59 -115.27 -36.16 -108.41
CA VAL A 59 -116.49 -36.91 -108.77
C VAL A 59 -117.40 -36.11 -109.71
N LYS A 60 -117.47 -34.78 -109.59
CA LYS A 60 -118.24 -33.94 -110.52
C LYS A 60 -117.59 -33.86 -111.89
N VAL A 61 -116.27 -33.73 -111.97
CA VAL A 61 -115.53 -33.76 -113.24
C VAL A 61 -115.64 -35.16 -113.90
N ASP A 62 -115.56 -36.24 -113.13
CA ASP A 62 -115.75 -37.61 -113.64
C ASP A 62 -117.18 -37.84 -114.17
N LEU A 63 -118.20 -37.22 -113.55
CA LEU A 63 -119.57 -37.23 -114.07
C LEU A 63 -119.70 -36.47 -115.39
N VAL A 64 -119.05 -35.30 -115.52
CA VAL A 64 -118.96 -34.55 -116.79
C VAL A 64 -118.30 -35.38 -117.88
N LEU A 65 -117.20 -36.09 -117.56
CA LEU A 65 -116.49 -36.96 -118.52
C LEU A 65 -117.38 -38.11 -119.01
N ARG A 66 -118.05 -38.82 -118.10
CA ARG A 66 -118.99 -39.90 -118.46
C ARG A 66 -120.19 -39.39 -119.26
N ALA A 67 -120.74 -38.23 -118.90
CA ALA A 67 -121.83 -37.62 -119.66
C ALA A 67 -121.38 -37.28 -121.09
N ALA A 68 -120.19 -36.68 -121.25
CA ALA A 68 -119.62 -36.37 -122.54
C ALA A 68 -119.29 -37.63 -123.38
N GLU A 69 -118.80 -38.72 -122.77
CA GLU A 69 -118.62 -40.00 -123.46
C GLU A 69 -119.93 -40.52 -124.06
N THR A 70 -121.03 -40.49 -123.30
CA THR A 70 -122.35 -40.90 -123.81
C THR A 70 -122.90 -39.97 -124.90
N LEU A 71 -122.61 -38.68 -124.83
CA LEU A 71 -123.01 -37.68 -125.82
C LEU A 71 -122.20 -37.80 -127.13
N LEU A 72 -120.89 -37.92 -127.03
CA LEU A 72 -119.96 -38.09 -128.17
C LEU A 72 -120.18 -39.40 -128.93
N ALA A 73 -120.72 -40.43 -128.25
CA ALA A 73 -121.15 -41.69 -128.87
C ALA A 73 -122.46 -41.57 -129.69
N CYS A 74 -123.25 -40.51 -129.47
CA CYS A 74 -124.59 -40.35 -130.06
C CYS A 74 -124.75 -39.14 -130.99
N CYS A 75 -123.76 -38.24 -131.09
CA CYS A 75 -123.85 -36.99 -131.84
C CYS A 75 -123.22 -37.07 -133.25
N HIS A 76 -123.57 -36.12 -134.13
CA HIS A 76 -122.95 -36.00 -135.45
C HIS A 76 -121.52 -35.41 -135.35
N GLU A 77 -120.67 -35.64 -136.35
CA GLU A 77 -119.26 -35.19 -136.33
C GLU A 77 -119.13 -33.68 -136.08
N ASP A 78 -119.96 -32.86 -136.73
CA ASP A 78 -119.96 -31.39 -136.60
C ASP A 78 -120.23 -30.91 -135.16
N GLN A 79 -120.82 -31.75 -134.31
CA GLN A 79 -121.16 -31.46 -132.92
C GLN A 79 -120.05 -31.85 -131.93
N LYS A 80 -119.07 -32.67 -132.34
CA LYS A 80 -117.99 -33.13 -131.46
C LYS A 80 -116.98 -32.04 -131.08
N PRO A 81 -116.52 -31.14 -131.98
CA PRO A 81 -115.57 -30.09 -131.64
C PRO A 81 -115.97 -29.18 -130.45
N PRO A 82 -117.19 -28.64 -130.35
CA PRO A 82 -117.57 -27.81 -129.20
C PRO A 82 -117.64 -28.59 -127.88
N ILE A 83 -118.11 -29.85 -127.90
CA ILE A 83 -118.13 -30.71 -126.71
C ILE A 83 -116.70 -31.00 -126.22
N LEU A 84 -115.79 -31.30 -127.14
CA LEU A 84 -114.37 -31.53 -126.83
C LEU A 84 -113.66 -30.26 -126.33
N ALA A 85 -114.05 -29.08 -126.82
CA ALA A 85 -113.58 -27.80 -126.29
C ALA A 85 -114.06 -27.58 -124.85
N GLN A 86 -115.37 -27.71 -124.59
CA GLN A 86 -115.93 -27.58 -123.24
C GLN A 86 -115.29 -28.59 -122.25
N LEU A 87 -115.06 -29.84 -122.66
CA LEU A 87 -114.32 -30.82 -121.85
C LEU A 87 -112.90 -30.37 -121.51
N LYS A 88 -112.17 -29.77 -122.47
CA LYS A 88 -110.83 -29.25 -122.24
C LYS A 88 -110.86 -28.06 -121.27
N ASP A 89 -111.80 -27.15 -121.45
CA ASP A 89 -111.93 -25.93 -120.64
C ASP A 89 -112.32 -26.25 -119.19
N ILE A 90 -113.14 -27.28 -118.96
CA ILE A 90 -113.49 -27.77 -117.62
C ILE A 90 -112.31 -28.47 -116.96
N LYS A 91 -111.53 -29.28 -117.69
CA LYS A 91 -110.29 -29.87 -117.17
C LYS A 91 -109.28 -28.81 -116.76
N ALA A 92 -109.09 -27.77 -117.59
CA ALA A 92 -108.20 -26.65 -117.28
C ALA A 92 -108.66 -25.89 -116.02
N GLN A 93 -109.96 -25.57 -115.91
CA GLN A 93 -110.51 -24.93 -114.70
C GLN A 93 -110.42 -25.82 -113.46
N TRP A 94 -110.53 -27.15 -113.62
CA TRP A 94 -110.31 -28.10 -112.53
C TRP A 94 -108.84 -28.11 -112.06
N GLU A 95 -107.90 -28.23 -113.00
CA GLU A 95 -106.46 -28.19 -112.72
C GLU A 95 -106.04 -26.85 -112.09
N GLU A 96 -106.57 -25.73 -112.58
CA GLU A 96 -106.41 -24.40 -111.98
C GLU A 96 -106.99 -24.33 -110.56
N THR A 97 -108.20 -24.85 -110.34
CA THR A 97 -108.85 -24.86 -109.01
C THR A 97 -108.03 -25.68 -108.00
N VAL A 98 -107.60 -26.89 -108.35
CA VAL A 98 -106.76 -27.73 -107.47
C VAL A 98 -105.41 -27.08 -107.20
N THR A 99 -104.78 -26.49 -108.23
CA THR A 99 -103.52 -25.76 -108.07
C THR A 99 -103.71 -24.57 -107.12
N TYR A 100 -104.83 -23.85 -107.21
CA TYR A 100 -105.13 -22.74 -106.31
C TYR A 100 -105.44 -23.19 -104.87
N MET A 101 -106.17 -24.30 -104.69
CA MET A 101 -106.41 -24.92 -103.37
C MET A 101 -105.08 -25.23 -102.67
N ILE A 102 -104.18 -25.94 -103.36
CA ILE A 102 -102.86 -26.32 -102.83
C ILE A 102 -101.99 -25.08 -102.57
N HIS A 103 -101.89 -24.15 -103.52
CA HIS A 103 -101.06 -22.95 -103.36
C HIS A 103 -101.53 -22.06 -102.21
N CYS A 104 -102.84 -21.82 -102.10
CA CYS A 104 -103.44 -21.04 -101.02
C CYS A 104 -103.18 -21.70 -99.65
N HIS A 105 -103.46 -23.01 -99.54
CA HIS A 105 -103.25 -23.76 -98.30
C HIS A 105 -101.78 -23.76 -97.86
N SER A 106 -100.86 -24.23 -98.71
CA SER A 106 -99.43 -24.31 -98.35
C SER A 106 -98.78 -22.94 -98.14
N ARG A 107 -99.27 -21.86 -98.77
CA ARG A 107 -98.79 -20.50 -98.50
C ARG A 107 -99.17 -20.02 -97.09
N ILE A 108 -100.40 -20.31 -96.65
CA ILE A 108 -100.88 -19.96 -95.30
C ILE A 108 -100.21 -20.86 -94.25
N GLU A 109 -100.10 -22.16 -94.54
CA GLU A 109 -99.41 -23.15 -93.70
C GLU A 109 -97.96 -22.75 -93.44
N TRP A 110 -97.20 -22.44 -94.50
CA TRP A 110 -95.80 -22.03 -94.39
C TRP A 110 -95.63 -20.79 -93.51
N VAL A 111 -96.46 -19.75 -93.68
CA VAL A 111 -96.39 -18.54 -92.84
C VAL A 111 -96.76 -18.84 -91.39
N TRP A 112 -97.76 -19.70 -91.14
CA TRP A 112 -98.14 -20.08 -89.79
C TRP A 112 -97.06 -20.93 -89.09
N LEU A 113 -96.42 -21.87 -89.80
CA LEU A 113 -95.31 -22.68 -89.31
C LEU A 113 -94.08 -21.80 -88.99
N HIS A 114 -93.65 -20.96 -89.93
CA HIS A 114 -92.52 -20.04 -89.75
C HIS A 114 -92.74 -19.07 -88.57
N TRP A 115 -93.96 -18.54 -88.40
CA TRP A 115 -94.32 -17.74 -87.22
C TRP A 115 -94.32 -18.58 -85.92
N SER A 116 -94.61 -19.89 -85.99
CA SER A 116 -94.53 -20.79 -84.83
C SER A 116 -93.09 -21.01 -84.38
N GLU A 117 -92.18 -21.28 -85.32
CA GLU A 117 -90.76 -21.49 -85.09
C GLU A 117 -90.10 -20.22 -84.50
N TYR A 118 -90.41 -19.05 -85.07
CA TYR A 118 -89.99 -17.76 -84.52
C TYR A 118 -90.45 -17.56 -83.07
N LEU A 119 -91.72 -17.84 -82.76
CA LEU A 119 -92.24 -17.68 -81.39
C LEU A 119 -91.55 -18.61 -80.38
N LEU A 120 -91.23 -19.85 -80.77
CA LEU A 120 -90.47 -20.78 -79.93
C LEU A 120 -89.05 -20.26 -79.63
N ALA A 121 -88.31 -19.84 -80.67
CA ALA A 121 -86.96 -19.29 -80.53
C ALA A 121 -86.93 -17.96 -79.74
N ARG A 122 -87.92 -17.09 -79.96
CA ARG A 122 -88.12 -15.84 -79.21
C ARG A 122 -88.39 -16.11 -77.73
N ASP A 123 -89.23 -17.10 -77.42
CA ASP A 123 -89.56 -17.42 -76.03
C ASP A 123 -88.42 -18.16 -75.32
N GLU A 124 -87.55 -18.87 -76.05
CA GLU A 124 -86.28 -19.38 -75.53
C GLU A 124 -85.29 -18.26 -75.20
N PHE A 125 -85.13 -17.29 -76.11
CA PHE A 125 -84.34 -16.08 -75.85
C PHE A 125 -84.87 -15.32 -74.64
N TYR A 126 -86.19 -15.12 -74.51
CA TYR A 126 -86.75 -14.43 -73.33
C TYR A 126 -86.62 -15.22 -72.02
N ARG A 127 -86.68 -16.57 -72.04
CA ARG A 127 -86.36 -17.40 -70.88
C ARG A 127 -84.90 -17.27 -70.44
N TRP A 128 -83.96 -17.20 -71.39
CA TRP A 128 -82.55 -16.88 -71.09
C TRP A 128 -82.40 -15.44 -70.56
N PHE A 129 -83.06 -14.47 -71.19
CA PHE A 129 -82.99 -13.05 -70.83
C PHE A 129 -83.48 -12.79 -69.41
N GLN A 130 -84.59 -13.40 -69.00
CA GLN A 130 -85.10 -13.32 -67.62
C GLN A 130 -84.08 -13.90 -66.62
N LYS A 131 -83.51 -15.07 -66.90
CA LYS A 131 -82.48 -15.70 -66.05
C LYS A 131 -81.24 -14.82 -65.92
N MET A 132 -80.78 -14.19 -67.01
CA MET A 132 -79.64 -13.28 -67.00
C MET A 132 -79.96 -11.97 -66.28
N THR A 133 -81.17 -11.42 -66.44
CA THR A 133 -81.63 -10.22 -65.74
C THR A 133 -81.59 -10.41 -64.22
N VAL A 134 -82.17 -11.51 -63.72
CA VAL A 134 -82.15 -11.84 -62.28
C VAL A 134 -80.73 -12.06 -61.76
N ALA A 135 -79.86 -12.71 -62.54
CA ALA A 135 -78.45 -12.92 -62.17
C ALA A 135 -77.63 -11.61 -62.08
N LEU A 136 -78.06 -10.55 -62.78
CA LEU A 136 -77.42 -9.23 -62.77
C LEU A 136 -78.13 -8.19 -61.89
N GLU A 137 -79.32 -8.51 -61.36
CA GLU A 137 -80.12 -7.62 -60.52
C GLU A 137 -79.59 -7.55 -59.08
N ALA A 138 -79.09 -8.65 -58.53
CA ALA A 138 -78.44 -8.66 -57.22
C ALA A 138 -77.16 -7.79 -57.25
N PRO A 139 -76.90 -6.91 -56.26
CA PRO A 139 -75.72 -6.06 -56.23
C PRO A 139 -74.40 -6.87 -56.13
N VAL A 140 -73.27 -6.18 -56.23
CA VAL A 140 -71.95 -6.80 -55.98
C VAL A 140 -71.74 -6.93 -54.47
N GLU A 141 -71.74 -8.16 -53.96
CA GLU A 141 -71.42 -8.45 -52.56
C GLU A 141 -69.92 -8.24 -52.31
N LEU A 142 -69.57 -7.29 -51.43
CA LEU A 142 -68.18 -7.02 -51.06
C LEU A 142 -67.55 -8.26 -50.41
N GLN A 143 -66.39 -8.68 -50.92
CA GLN A 143 -65.67 -9.87 -50.44
C GLN A 143 -64.58 -9.55 -49.40
N VAL A 144 -64.13 -10.59 -48.69
CA VAL A 144 -63.14 -10.49 -47.59
C VAL A 144 -61.70 -10.27 -48.10
N GLY A 145 -61.31 -10.89 -49.21
CA GLY A 145 -59.94 -10.91 -49.69
C GLY A 145 -59.81 -10.75 -51.21
N LEU A 146 -58.56 -10.71 -51.68
CA LEU A 146 -58.25 -10.53 -53.11
C LEU A 146 -58.73 -11.71 -53.96
N LYS A 147 -58.52 -12.95 -53.51
CA LYS A 147 -58.83 -14.17 -54.28
C LYS A 147 -60.34 -14.31 -54.52
N GLU A 148 -61.14 -13.88 -53.56
CA GLU A 148 -62.59 -13.90 -53.62
C GLU A 148 -63.11 -12.82 -54.60
N LYS A 149 -62.47 -11.64 -54.66
CA LYS A 149 -62.75 -10.62 -55.69
C LYS A 149 -62.34 -11.07 -57.09
N GLN A 150 -61.16 -11.68 -57.25
CA GLN A 150 -60.70 -12.27 -58.51
C GLN A 150 -61.69 -13.34 -59.01
N TRP A 151 -62.19 -14.21 -58.13
CA TRP A 151 -63.21 -15.20 -58.48
C TRP A 151 -64.54 -14.57 -58.92
N GLN A 152 -65.01 -13.53 -58.22
CA GLN A 152 -66.20 -12.76 -58.64
C GLN A 152 -65.99 -12.11 -60.01
N LEU A 153 -64.81 -11.54 -60.28
CA LEU A 153 -64.47 -10.95 -61.57
C LEU A 153 -64.52 -11.99 -62.70
N SER A 154 -63.88 -13.15 -62.52
CA SER A 154 -63.95 -14.25 -63.49
C SER A 154 -65.38 -14.73 -63.71
N HIS A 155 -66.21 -14.79 -62.66
CA HIS A 155 -67.62 -15.14 -62.81
C HIS A 155 -68.40 -14.08 -63.61
N ALA A 156 -68.19 -12.79 -63.33
CA ALA A 156 -68.83 -11.70 -64.06
C ALA A 156 -68.39 -11.64 -65.54
N GLN A 157 -67.11 -11.92 -65.84
CA GLN A 157 -66.58 -12.04 -67.20
C GLN A 157 -67.25 -13.20 -67.96
N VAL A 158 -67.49 -14.34 -67.30
CA VAL A 158 -68.27 -15.45 -67.88
C VAL A 158 -69.73 -15.05 -68.13
N LEU A 159 -70.37 -14.28 -67.24
CA LEU A 159 -71.72 -13.75 -67.49
C LEU A 159 -71.76 -12.79 -68.69
N LEU A 160 -70.80 -11.86 -68.79
CA LEU A 160 -70.66 -10.94 -69.92
C LEU A 160 -70.45 -11.70 -71.26
N HIS A 161 -69.54 -12.67 -71.30
CA HIS A 161 -69.32 -13.49 -72.48
C HIS A 161 -70.58 -14.31 -72.87
N ASN A 162 -71.33 -14.80 -71.88
CA ASN A 162 -72.62 -15.45 -72.12
C ASN A 162 -73.69 -14.49 -72.68
N VAL A 163 -73.65 -13.19 -72.35
CA VAL A 163 -74.47 -12.16 -73.01
C VAL A 163 -74.02 -11.95 -74.45
N ASP A 164 -72.72 -11.68 -74.67
CA ASP A 164 -72.17 -11.43 -76.00
C ASP A 164 -72.46 -12.55 -77.00
N ASN A 165 -72.37 -13.81 -76.57
CA ASN A 165 -72.69 -14.97 -77.41
C ASN A 165 -74.17 -15.01 -77.86
N GLN A 166 -75.10 -14.36 -77.15
CA GLN A 166 -76.51 -14.25 -77.56
C GLN A 166 -76.79 -13.12 -78.57
N ALA A 167 -75.82 -12.23 -78.85
CA ALA A 167 -75.99 -11.22 -79.91
C ALA A 167 -76.37 -11.85 -81.25
N VAL A 168 -75.74 -12.99 -81.59
CA VAL A 168 -75.99 -13.73 -82.84
C VAL A 168 -77.40 -14.34 -82.89
N LEU A 169 -77.99 -14.70 -81.74
CA LEU A 169 -79.39 -15.15 -81.69
C LEU A 169 -80.35 -13.96 -81.79
N LEU A 170 -80.05 -12.85 -81.10
CA LEU A 170 -80.84 -11.62 -81.17
C LEU A 170 -80.90 -11.07 -82.60
N ASP A 171 -79.76 -10.89 -83.28
CA ASP A 171 -79.76 -10.28 -84.62
C ASP A 171 -80.54 -11.17 -85.63
N ARG A 172 -80.43 -12.51 -85.53
CA ARG A 172 -81.29 -13.43 -86.29
C ARG A 172 -82.77 -13.29 -85.97
N LEU A 173 -83.14 -13.19 -84.68
CA LEU A 173 -84.53 -12.97 -84.28
C LEU A 173 -85.09 -11.63 -84.79
N LEU A 174 -84.25 -10.60 -84.94
CA LEU A 174 -84.65 -9.31 -85.51
C LEU A 174 -84.83 -9.41 -87.03
N GLU A 175 -83.94 -10.10 -87.75
CA GLU A 175 -84.08 -10.38 -89.19
C GLU A 175 -85.34 -11.22 -89.49
N GLU A 176 -85.56 -12.29 -88.74
CA GLU A 176 -86.75 -13.15 -88.81
C GLU A 176 -88.04 -12.36 -88.50
N ALA A 177 -88.04 -11.51 -87.46
CA ALA A 177 -89.17 -10.66 -87.13
C ALA A 177 -89.51 -9.66 -88.25
N GLY A 178 -88.51 -9.04 -88.88
CA GLY A 178 -88.70 -8.16 -90.04
C GLY A 178 -89.25 -8.90 -91.27
N SER A 179 -88.70 -10.08 -91.56
CA SER A 179 -89.20 -10.98 -92.61
C SER A 179 -90.67 -11.36 -92.38
N LEU A 180 -91.02 -11.79 -91.16
CA LEU A 180 -92.39 -12.14 -90.78
C LEU A 180 -93.33 -10.93 -90.84
N PHE A 181 -92.95 -9.78 -90.27
CA PHE A 181 -93.77 -8.56 -90.28
C PHE A 181 -94.16 -8.15 -91.71
N SER A 182 -93.24 -8.25 -92.68
CA SER A 182 -93.52 -7.95 -94.09
C SER A 182 -94.61 -8.85 -94.72
N ARG A 183 -94.87 -10.03 -94.15
CA ARG A 183 -95.85 -11.02 -94.64
C ARG A 183 -97.16 -11.03 -93.85
N ILE A 184 -97.13 -10.65 -92.57
CA ILE A 184 -98.28 -10.77 -91.65
C ILE A 184 -98.82 -9.43 -91.13
N GLY A 185 -97.99 -8.38 -91.06
CA GLY A 185 -98.41 -7.05 -90.58
C GLY A 185 -98.88 -7.00 -89.12
N ASP A 186 -98.44 -7.93 -88.27
CA ASP A 186 -98.90 -8.05 -86.87
C ASP A 186 -98.00 -7.26 -85.88
N PRO A 187 -98.57 -6.45 -84.97
CA PRO A 187 -97.81 -5.65 -83.99
C PRO A 187 -96.95 -6.42 -82.98
N SER A 188 -97.03 -7.75 -82.91
CA SER A 188 -96.13 -8.55 -82.04
C SER A 188 -94.71 -8.72 -82.60
N VAL A 189 -94.49 -8.36 -83.87
CA VAL A 189 -93.18 -8.42 -84.56
C VAL A 189 -92.84 -7.12 -85.30
N ASP A 190 -93.58 -6.03 -85.02
CA ASP A 190 -93.36 -4.70 -85.64
C ASP A 190 -91.97 -4.11 -85.32
N GLU A 191 -91.63 -3.02 -86.01
CA GLU A 191 -90.35 -2.35 -85.76
C GLU A 191 -90.23 -1.89 -84.30
N GLU A 192 -91.32 -1.49 -83.66
CA GLU A 192 -91.35 -1.09 -82.25
C GLU A 192 -91.03 -2.27 -81.33
N ALA A 193 -91.49 -3.49 -81.62
CA ALA A 193 -91.17 -4.72 -80.90
C ALA A 193 -89.69 -5.09 -81.08
N GLN A 194 -89.18 -4.99 -82.30
CA GLN A 194 -87.77 -5.20 -82.62
C GLN A 194 -86.86 -4.18 -81.90
N LYS A 195 -87.22 -2.88 -81.93
CA LYS A 195 -86.52 -1.80 -81.22
C LYS A 195 -86.53 -2.01 -79.69
N ARG A 196 -87.67 -2.44 -79.12
CA ARG A 196 -87.80 -2.81 -77.69
C ARG A 196 -86.86 -3.95 -77.32
N MET A 197 -86.93 -5.09 -78.01
CA MET A 197 -86.08 -6.26 -77.72
C MET A 197 -84.58 -5.93 -77.79
N LYS A 198 -84.17 -5.13 -78.80
CA LYS A 198 -82.77 -4.68 -78.95
C LYS A 198 -82.32 -3.74 -77.82
N ALA A 199 -83.22 -2.87 -77.33
CA ALA A 199 -82.95 -1.98 -76.20
C ALA A 199 -82.89 -2.73 -74.85
N GLU A 200 -83.80 -3.69 -74.63
CA GLU A 200 -83.83 -4.58 -73.46
C GLU A 200 -82.51 -5.37 -73.33
N TYR A 201 -82.07 -6.00 -74.42
CA TYR A 201 -80.78 -6.68 -74.48
C TYR A 201 -79.59 -5.71 -74.27
N GLY A 202 -79.64 -4.52 -74.87
CA GLY A 202 -78.61 -3.49 -74.68
C GLY A 202 -78.45 -3.09 -73.20
N ALA A 203 -79.56 -2.95 -72.47
CA ALA A 203 -79.53 -2.64 -71.04
C ALA A 203 -78.97 -3.79 -70.18
N VAL A 204 -79.27 -5.05 -70.52
CA VAL A 204 -78.69 -6.23 -69.85
C VAL A 204 -77.18 -6.33 -70.13
N LYS A 205 -76.74 -6.10 -71.38
CA LYS A 205 -75.32 -6.06 -71.73
C LYS A 205 -74.57 -4.93 -71.01
N ALA A 206 -75.17 -3.73 -70.92
CA ALA A 206 -74.60 -2.62 -70.16
C ALA A 206 -74.39 -3.01 -68.68
N LYS A 207 -75.43 -3.54 -68.01
CA LYS A 207 -75.31 -4.02 -66.61
C LYS A 207 -74.23 -5.09 -66.42
N ALA A 208 -74.09 -6.02 -67.37
CA ALA A 208 -73.03 -7.04 -67.32
C ALA A 208 -71.63 -6.41 -67.44
N GLN A 209 -71.45 -5.47 -68.38
CA GLN A 209 -70.20 -4.76 -68.57
C GLN A 209 -69.85 -3.88 -67.36
N ASP A 210 -70.80 -3.13 -66.82
CA ASP A 210 -70.61 -2.28 -65.63
C ASP A 210 -70.22 -3.11 -64.40
N ARG A 211 -70.80 -4.31 -64.23
CA ARG A 211 -70.41 -5.24 -63.16
C ARG A 211 -68.96 -5.73 -63.33
N VAL A 212 -68.54 -6.05 -64.55
CA VAL A 212 -67.14 -6.41 -64.85
C VAL A 212 -66.20 -5.23 -64.60
N ASN A 213 -66.51 -4.05 -65.12
CA ASN A 213 -65.71 -2.83 -64.95
C ASN A 213 -65.49 -2.49 -63.45
N LEU A 214 -66.56 -2.60 -62.65
CA LEU A 214 -66.50 -2.36 -61.21
C LEU A 214 -65.64 -3.41 -60.48
N LEU A 215 -65.89 -4.70 -60.72
CA LEU A 215 -65.12 -5.79 -60.12
C LEU A 215 -63.66 -5.77 -60.54
N GLU A 216 -63.37 -5.41 -61.79
CA GLU A 216 -62.01 -5.27 -62.30
C GLU A 216 -61.28 -4.14 -61.59
N LYS A 217 -61.89 -2.95 -61.47
CA LYS A 217 -61.33 -1.84 -60.69
C LYS A 217 -61.05 -2.25 -59.23
N MET A 218 -62.05 -2.82 -58.55
CA MET A 218 -61.94 -3.25 -57.14
C MET A 218 -60.90 -4.36 -56.92
N THR A 219 -60.63 -5.16 -57.96
CA THR A 219 -59.60 -6.19 -57.95
C THR A 219 -58.22 -5.59 -58.19
N GLN A 220 -58.04 -4.79 -59.26
CA GLN A 220 -56.77 -4.12 -59.58
C GLN A 220 -56.29 -3.18 -58.45
N GLU A 221 -57.20 -2.49 -57.75
CA GLU A 221 -56.86 -1.70 -56.55
C GLU A 221 -56.30 -2.57 -55.42
N HIS A 222 -56.91 -3.75 -55.20
CA HIS A 222 -56.47 -4.70 -54.18
C HIS A 222 -55.18 -5.45 -54.57
N GLU A 223 -54.97 -5.72 -55.86
CA GLU A 223 -53.74 -6.33 -56.38
C GLU A 223 -52.53 -5.41 -56.22
N ARG A 224 -52.69 -4.11 -56.55
CA ARG A 224 -51.64 -3.10 -56.35
C ARG A 224 -51.30 -2.94 -54.87
N PHE A 225 -52.32 -2.84 -54.02
CA PHE A 225 -52.14 -2.80 -52.57
C PHE A 225 -51.42 -4.04 -52.03
N GLN A 226 -51.83 -5.25 -52.43
CA GLN A 226 -51.19 -6.49 -51.97
C GLN A 226 -49.72 -6.56 -52.44
N ALA A 227 -49.41 -6.14 -53.66
CA ALA A 227 -48.04 -6.10 -54.17
C ALA A 227 -47.15 -5.12 -53.38
N ASP A 228 -47.65 -3.91 -53.09
CA ASP A 228 -46.96 -2.93 -52.26
C ASP A 228 -46.80 -3.43 -50.80
N VAL A 229 -47.77 -4.19 -50.27
CA VAL A 229 -47.69 -4.82 -48.94
C VAL A 229 -46.62 -5.92 -48.93
N ASP A 230 -46.60 -6.79 -49.94
CA ASP A 230 -45.64 -7.89 -50.05
C ASP A 230 -44.21 -7.34 -50.20
N GLU A 231 -44.00 -6.28 -50.99
CA GLU A 231 -42.72 -5.54 -51.06
C GLU A 231 -42.32 -4.99 -49.69
N PHE A 232 -43.23 -4.31 -48.99
CA PHE A 232 -42.95 -3.70 -47.70
C PHE A 232 -42.66 -4.74 -46.60
N GLN A 233 -43.35 -5.88 -46.60
CA GLN A 233 -43.08 -7.00 -45.69
C GLN A 233 -41.73 -7.66 -45.97
N LEU A 234 -41.34 -7.80 -47.24
CA LEU A 234 -40.01 -8.28 -47.62
C LEU A 234 -38.90 -7.31 -47.17
N TRP A 235 -39.10 -6.00 -47.32
CA TRP A 235 -38.17 -4.99 -46.81
C TRP A 235 -38.09 -5.01 -45.27
N LEU A 236 -39.23 -5.03 -44.57
CA LEU A 236 -39.28 -5.12 -43.10
C LEU A 236 -38.53 -6.35 -42.59
N LYS A 237 -38.69 -7.49 -43.25
CA LYS A 237 -37.95 -8.71 -42.92
C LYS A 237 -36.45 -8.55 -43.18
N ALA A 238 -36.05 -8.02 -44.34
CA ALA A 238 -34.65 -7.79 -44.66
C ALA A 238 -33.97 -6.85 -43.66
N VAL A 239 -34.66 -5.80 -43.19
CA VAL A 239 -34.16 -4.92 -42.13
C VAL A 239 -34.14 -5.62 -40.77
N MET A 240 -35.15 -6.42 -40.42
CA MET A 240 -35.12 -7.21 -39.18
C MET A 240 -33.94 -8.20 -39.16
N ASP A 241 -33.66 -8.86 -40.29
CA ASP A 241 -32.51 -9.75 -40.46
C ASP A 241 -31.18 -8.96 -40.36
N LYS A 242 -31.04 -7.80 -41.05
CA LYS A 242 -29.89 -6.88 -40.90
C LYS A 242 -29.67 -6.49 -39.43
N VAL A 243 -30.70 -6.00 -38.75
CA VAL A 243 -30.65 -5.57 -37.34
C VAL A 243 -30.30 -6.75 -36.43
N SER A 244 -30.85 -7.94 -36.64
CA SER A 244 -30.49 -9.13 -35.84
C SER A 244 -29.01 -9.50 -35.98
N SER A 245 -28.40 -9.25 -37.15
CA SER A 245 -26.94 -9.42 -37.35
C SER A 245 -26.11 -8.34 -36.63
N CYS A 246 -26.67 -7.14 -36.43
CA CYS A 246 -26.06 -6.04 -35.69
C CYS A 246 -26.18 -6.20 -34.17
N VAL A 247 -27.28 -6.80 -33.70
CA VAL A 247 -27.73 -6.76 -32.29
C VAL A 247 -27.56 -8.13 -31.62
N GLY A 248 -26.42 -8.30 -30.96
CA GLY A 248 -26.14 -9.49 -30.15
C GLY A 248 -24.68 -9.58 -29.68
N ARG A 249 -24.42 -10.46 -28.70
CA ARG A 249 -23.05 -10.78 -28.24
C ARG A 249 -22.27 -11.65 -29.23
N SER A 250 -22.94 -12.23 -30.23
CA SER A 250 -22.37 -13.07 -31.28
C SER A 250 -21.91 -12.30 -32.54
N CYS A 251 -22.20 -10.99 -32.63
CA CYS A 251 -21.81 -10.18 -33.77
C CYS A 251 -20.28 -10.03 -33.84
N LYS A 252 -19.67 -10.50 -34.94
CA LYS A 252 -18.21 -10.47 -35.17
C LYS A 252 -17.69 -9.13 -35.72
N LEU A 253 -18.58 -8.21 -36.06
CA LEU A 253 -18.23 -6.92 -36.65
C LEU A 253 -17.76 -5.94 -35.56
N SER A 254 -16.81 -5.05 -35.89
CA SER A 254 -16.36 -4.04 -34.92
C SER A 254 -17.47 -3.07 -34.57
N THR A 255 -17.37 -2.46 -33.39
CA THR A 255 -18.37 -1.51 -32.86
C THR A 255 -18.66 -0.35 -33.81
N GLN A 256 -17.66 0.10 -34.57
CA GLN A 256 -17.78 1.16 -35.57
C GLN A 256 -18.47 0.69 -36.86
N HIS A 257 -18.20 -0.53 -37.34
CA HIS A 257 -18.94 -1.10 -38.49
C HIS A 257 -20.41 -1.39 -38.12
N ARG A 258 -20.67 -1.87 -36.90
CA ARG A 258 -22.03 -2.07 -36.37
C ARG A 258 -22.79 -0.75 -36.27
N LEU A 259 -22.12 0.33 -35.86
CA LEU A 259 -22.71 1.67 -35.86
C LEU A 259 -23.05 2.13 -37.29
N SER A 260 -22.12 2.00 -38.24
CA SER A 260 -22.37 2.33 -39.66
C SER A 260 -23.61 1.61 -40.19
N MET A 261 -23.72 0.29 -40.01
CA MET A 261 -24.87 -0.47 -40.54
C MET A 261 -26.20 -0.10 -39.86
N LEU A 262 -26.20 0.36 -38.60
CA LEU A 262 -27.42 0.91 -37.98
C LEU A 262 -27.77 2.30 -38.53
N GLN A 263 -26.79 3.11 -38.91
CA GLN A 263 -26.99 4.41 -39.55
C GLN A 263 -27.47 4.25 -41.01
N ASP A 264 -26.91 3.29 -41.76
CA ASP A 264 -27.39 2.91 -43.10
C ASP A 264 -28.88 2.49 -43.05
N ILE A 265 -29.28 1.73 -42.01
CA ILE A 265 -30.68 1.34 -41.75
C ILE A 265 -31.53 2.54 -41.29
N ALA A 266 -30.95 3.47 -40.53
CA ALA A 266 -31.65 4.68 -40.10
C ALA A 266 -32.04 5.57 -41.30
N ASP A 267 -31.18 5.68 -42.31
CA ASP A 267 -31.44 6.38 -43.57
C ASP A 267 -32.47 5.65 -44.48
N GLU A 268 -32.73 4.37 -44.26
CA GLU A 268 -33.84 3.63 -44.91
C GLU A 268 -35.21 3.97 -44.27
N PHE A 269 -35.30 4.28 -42.97
CA PHE A 269 -36.58 4.50 -42.28
C PHE A 269 -37.46 5.63 -42.86
N PRO A 270 -36.95 6.79 -43.30
CA PRO A 270 -37.79 7.82 -43.94
C PRO A 270 -38.46 7.35 -45.24
N ARG A 271 -37.81 6.45 -45.98
CA ARG A 271 -38.37 5.83 -47.20
C ARG A 271 -39.42 4.77 -46.84
N ALA A 272 -39.20 4.05 -45.76
CA ALA A 272 -40.17 3.11 -45.22
C ALA A 272 -41.43 3.80 -44.71
N GLU A 273 -41.32 4.96 -44.05
CA GLU A 273 -42.49 5.76 -43.67
C GLU A 273 -43.30 6.26 -44.87
N THR A 274 -42.66 6.76 -45.92
CA THR A 274 -43.42 7.21 -47.11
C THR A 274 -44.06 6.05 -47.85
N SER A 275 -43.45 4.86 -47.86
CA SER A 275 -44.08 3.64 -48.37
C SER A 275 -45.26 3.17 -47.51
N LEU A 276 -45.14 3.23 -46.17
CA LEU A 276 -46.23 2.88 -45.26
C LEU A 276 -47.40 3.87 -45.37
N ARG A 277 -47.13 5.18 -45.50
CA ARG A 277 -48.17 6.18 -45.77
C ARG A 277 -48.86 5.96 -47.12
N ARG A 278 -48.11 5.61 -48.18
CA ARG A 278 -48.67 5.21 -49.48
C ARG A 278 -49.60 3.99 -49.35
N LEU A 279 -49.21 3.00 -48.55
CA LEU A 279 -50.05 1.84 -48.23
C LEU A 279 -51.31 2.23 -47.45
N GLU A 280 -51.22 3.11 -46.46
CA GLU A 280 -52.39 3.64 -45.73
C GLU A 280 -53.35 4.40 -46.65
N GLU A 281 -52.83 5.23 -47.56
CA GLU A 281 -53.61 5.98 -48.56
C GLU A 281 -54.32 5.04 -49.55
N GLN A 282 -53.62 4.04 -50.10
CA GLN A 282 -54.23 3.00 -50.95
C GLN A 282 -55.30 2.19 -50.20
N ALA A 283 -55.01 1.82 -48.95
CA ALA A 283 -55.89 0.99 -48.15
C ALA A 283 -57.26 1.63 -47.91
N VAL A 284 -57.38 2.96 -47.83
CA VAL A 284 -58.68 3.63 -47.69
C VAL A 284 -59.64 3.25 -48.82
N GLY A 285 -59.15 3.22 -50.07
CA GLY A 285 -59.96 2.78 -51.22
C GLY A 285 -60.27 1.29 -51.20
N VAL A 286 -59.26 0.45 -50.90
CA VAL A 286 -59.45 -1.01 -50.82
C VAL A 286 -60.44 -1.38 -49.71
N ILE A 287 -60.37 -0.74 -48.53
CA ILE A 287 -61.25 -0.94 -47.38
C ILE A 287 -62.71 -0.63 -47.74
N GLN A 288 -62.97 0.51 -48.40
CA GLN A 288 -64.32 0.85 -48.88
C GLN A 288 -64.86 -0.19 -49.87
N ASN A 289 -63.97 -0.81 -50.64
CA ASN A 289 -64.28 -1.84 -51.63
C ASN A 289 -64.14 -3.29 -51.09
N THR A 290 -64.21 -3.50 -49.77
CA THR A 290 -64.01 -4.80 -49.08
C THR A 290 -65.09 -5.03 -48.01
N SER A 291 -65.40 -6.29 -47.68
CA SER A 291 -66.34 -6.60 -46.58
C SER A 291 -65.79 -6.11 -45.22
N PRO A 292 -66.63 -5.86 -44.19
CA PRO A 292 -66.16 -5.38 -42.89
C PRO A 292 -65.06 -6.25 -42.27
N LEU A 293 -65.20 -7.58 -42.35
CA LEU A 293 -64.19 -8.53 -41.82
C LEU A 293 -62.86 -8.48 -42.60
N GLY A 294 -62.90 -8.13 -43.89
CA GLY A 294 -61.69 -7.91 -44.69
C GLY A 294 -61.07 -6.54 -44.43
N ALA A 295 -61.90 -5.51 -44.22
CA ALA A 295 -61.47 -4.17 -43.83
C ALA A 295 -60.75 -4.17 -42.47
N ASP A 296 -61.34 -4.82 -41.46
CA ASP A 296 -60.73 -5.01 -40.13
C ASP A 296 -59.38 -5.73 -40.24
N ARG A 297 -59.29 -6.73 -41.11
CA ARG A 297 -58.04 -7.47 -41.38
C ARG A 297 -56.98 -6.58 -42.03
N ILE A 298 -57.32 -5.83 -43.08
CA ILE A 298 -56.40 -4.91 -43.76
C ILE A 298 -55.89 -3.84 -42.79
N ALA A 299 -56.78 -3.24 -41.99
CA ALA A 299 -56.41 -2.27 -40.96
C ALA A 299 -55.49 -2.88 -39.89
N GLY A 300 -55.76 -4.13 -39.47
CA GLY A 300 -54.90 -4.88 -38.55
C GLY A 300 -53.51 -5.17 -39.10
N GLU A 301 -53.41 -5.62 -40.36
CA GLU A 301 -52.11 -5.89 -41.01
C GLU A 301 -51.29 -4.61 -41.18
N LEU A 302 -51.90 -3.47 -41.52
CA LEU A 302 -51.24 -2.16 -41.57
C LEU A 302 -50.75 -1.68 -40.20
N GLU A 303 -51.56 -1.82 -39.15
CA GLU A 303 -51.19 -1.41 -37.80
C GLU A 303 -50.11 -2.31 -37.18
N ASP A 304 -50.10 -3.62 -37.47
CA ASP A 304 -48.98 -4.47 -37.09
C ASP A 304 -47.70 -4.15 -37.89
N MET A 305 -47.80 -3.80 -39.18
CA MET A 305 -46.64 -3.30 -39.96
C MET A 305 -46.10 -1.97 -39.40
N ARG A 306 -46.97 -1.01 -39.04
CA ARG A 306 -46.59 0.23 -38.33
C ARG A 306 -45.87 -0.08 -37.01
N ARG A 307 -46.44 -0.99 -36.23
CA ARG A 307 -45.92 -1.41 -34.92
C ARG A 307 -44.57 -2.13 -35.02
N VAL A 308 -44.32 -2.88 -36.09
CA VAL A 308 -43.00 -3.49 -36.36
C VAL A 308 -41.99 -2.42 -36.80
N LEU A 309 -42.36 -1.50 -37.69
CA LEU A 309 -41.51 -0.39 -38.13
C LEU A 309 -41.03 0.46 -36.94
N GLU A 310 -41.95 0.89 -36.07
CA GLU A 310 -41.61 1.75 -34.92
C GLU A 310 -40.78 0.99 -33.87
N LYS A 311 -41.04 -0.31 -33.65
CA LYS A 311 -40.17 -1.15 -32.80
C LYS A 311 -38.76 -1.28 -33.37
N LEU A 312 -38.61 -1.47 -34.68
CA LEU A 312 -37.29 -1.53 -35.32
C LEU A 312 -36.56 -0.19 -35.20
N ARG A 313 -37.25 0.94 -35.38
CA ARG A 313 -36.70 2.28 -35.13
C ARG A 313 -36.17 2.44 -33.71
N VAL A 314 -36.98 2.14 -32.70
CA VAL A 314 -36.58 2.27 -31.29
C VAL A 314 -35.38 1.38 -30.98
N LEU A 315 -35.41 0.10 -31.40
CA LEU A 315 -34.29 -0.83 -31.19
C LEU A 315 -33.00 -0.39 -31.89
N CYS A 316 -33.09 0.14 -33.12
CA CYS A 316 -31.94 0.72 -33.82
C CYS A 316 -31.38 1.94 -33.07
N GLY A 317 -32.23 2.86 -32.63
CA GLY A 317 -31.80 4.06 -31.88
C GLY A 317 -31.21 3.75 -30.51
N GLU A 318 -31.74 2.74 -29.80
CA GLU A 318 -31.19 2.25 -28.52
C GLU A 318 -29.82 1.60 -28.71
N GLU A 319 -29.67 0.71 -29.70
CA GLU A 319 -28.39 0.03 -29.99
C GLU A 319 -27.35 0.96 -30.63
N GLU A 320 -27.77 1.93 -31.47
CA GLU A 320 -26.90 3.02 -31.92
C GLU A 320 -26.45 3.86 -30.72
N GLY A 321 -27.36 4.33 -29.86
CA GLY A 321 -27.01 5.10 -28.67
C GLY A 321 -26.03 4.34 -27.75
N ARG A 322 -26.24 3.04 -27.59
CA ARG A 322 -25.34 2.15 -26.84
C ARG A 322 -23.97 1.96 -27.52
N LEU A 323 -23.92 1.83 -28.85
CA LEU A 323 -22.67 1.71 -29.60
C LEU A 323 -21.90 3.03 -29.66
N GLN A 324 -22.58 4.16 -29.87
CA GLN A 324 -21.98 5.49 -29.75
C GLN A 324 -21.44 5.74 -28.34
N GLY A 325 -22.20 5.41 -27.30
CA GLY A 325 -21.74 5.51 -25.91
C GLY A 325 -20.47 4.69 -25.64
N LEU A 326 -20.44 3.46 -26.15
CA LEU A 326 -19.28 2.57 -26.03
C LEU A 326 -18.08 3.04 -26.87
N LEU A 327 -18.30 3.60 -28.07
CA LEU A 327 -17.24 4.22 -28.87
C LEU A 327 -16.67 5.48 -28.20
N ARG A 328 -17.52 6.30 -27.57
CA ARG A 328 -17.08 7.45 -26.77
C ARG A 328 -16.27 7.02 -25.54
N SER A 329 -16.67 5.96 -24.84
CA SER A 329 -15.88 5.44 -23.71
C SER A 329 -14.57 4.79 -24.16
N MET A 330 -14.55 4.05 -25.27
CA MET A 330 -13.31 3.53 -25.86
C MET A 330 -12.36 4.66 -26.27
N GLY A 331 -12.86 5.69 -26.97
CA GLY A 331 -12.06 6.84 -27.39
C GLY A 331 -11.52 7.66 -26.21
N ALA A 332 -12.32 7.83 -25.15
CA ALA A 332 -11.86 8.45 -23.90
C ALA A 332 -10.77 7.61 -23.21
N CYS A 333 -10.93 6.28 -23.16
CA CYS A 333 -9.91 5.37 -22.68
C CYS A 333 -8.62 5.44 -23.49
N GLU A 334 -8.68 5.36 -24.82
CA GLU A 334 -7.50 5.48 -25.69
C GLU A 334 -6.80 6.84 -25.51
N GLN A 335 -7.56 7.92 -25.32
CA GLN A 335 -7.00 9.25 -25.10
C GLN A 335 -6.33 9.37 -23.71
N GLN A 336 -6.97 8.90 -22.63
CA GLN A 336 -6.32 8.82 -21.32
C GLN A 336 -5.10 7.90 -21.33
N ARG A 337 -5.16 6.79 -22.10
CA ARG A 337 -4.04 5.86 -22.25
C ARG A 337 -2.86 6.50 -22.96
N ARG A 338 -3.08 7.19 -24.09
CA ARG A 338 -2.03 7.97 -24.80
C ARG A 338 -1.47 9.10 -23.94
N GLN A 339 -2.30 9.74 -23.14
CA GLN A 339 -1.84 10.77 -22.20
C GLN A 339 -0.95 10.16 -21.11
N LEU A 340 -1.33 9.00 -20.53
CA LEU A 340 -0.50 8.28 -19.57
C LEU A 340 0.80 7.76 -20.21
N GLU A 341 0.77 7.23 -21.43
CA GLU A 341 1.95 6.83 -22.22
C GLU A 341 2.92 8.02 -22.39
N ALA A 342 2.40 9.22 -22.69
CA ALA A 342 3.20 10.44 -22.85
C ALA A 342 3.75 10.98 -21.52
N GLU A 343 2.91 11.17 -20.49
CA GLU A 343 3.35 11.67 -19.17
C GLU A 343 4.35 10.71 -18.51
N LEU A 344 4.20 9.39 -18.70
CA LEU A 344 5.16 8.37 -18.27
C LEU A 344 6.48 8.43 -19.07
N GLY A 345 6.41 8.56 -20.39
CA GLY A 345 7.57 8.61 -21.26
C GLY A 345 8.40 9.89 -21.12
N GLU A 346 7.79 11.00 -20.67
CA GLU A 346 8.51 12.17 -20.19
C GLU A 346 9.11 11.94 -18.79
N PHE A 347 8.32 11.42 -17.85
CA PHE A 347 8.79 11.14 -16.48
C PHE A 347 10.02 10.21 -16.48
N GLN A 348 10.02 9.14 -17.29
CA GLN A 348 11.18 8.26 -17.47
C GLN A 348 12.42 9.01 -17.99
N LYS A 349 12.28 9.96 -18.93
CA LYS A 349 13.40 10.79 -19.42
C LYS A 349 13.92 11.77 -18.37
N ASP A 350 13.03 12.34 -17.56
CA ASP A 350 13.40 13.23 -16.47
C ASP A 350 14.09 12.45 -15.34
N LEU A 351 13.63 11.22 -15.02
CA LEU A 351 14.32 10.30 -14.11
C LEU A 351 15.71 9.91 -14.62
N GLN A 352 15.84 9.56 -15.91
CA GLN A 352 17.13 9.22 -16.53
C GLN A 352 18.10 10.40 -16.46
N ARG A 353 17.67 11.60 -16.82
CA ARG A 353 18.48 12.83 -16.69
C ARG A 353 18.91 13.08 -15.25
N LEU A 354 18.00 12.94 -14.28
CA LEU A 354 18.31 13.10 -12.85
C LEU A 354 19.21 11.99 -12.28
N ALA A 355 19.25 10.81 -12.90
CA ALA A 355 20.20 9.76 -12.58
C ALA A 355 21.60 10.07 -13.15
N GLU A 356 21.69 10.43 -14.43
CA GLU A 356 22.95 10.79 -15.11
C GLU A 356 23.61 12.02 -14.46
N GLU A 357 22.88 13.14 -14.34
CA GLU A 357 23.38 14.37 -13.70
C GLU A 357 23.61 14.22 -12.18
N GLY A 358 22.92 13.27 -11.53
CA GLY A 358 22.87 13.13 -10.08
C GLY A 358 23.77 12.04 -9.48
N LEU A 359 24.26 11.09 -10.27
CA LEU A 359 25.07 9.94 -9.80
C LEU A 359 26.51 9.90 -10.35
N GLU A 360 26.82 10.67 -11.40
CA GLU A 360 28.16 10.74 -12.01
C GLU A 360 29.25 11.15 -11.00
N PRO A 361 30.32 10.35 -10.81
CA PRO A 361 31.38 10.61 -9.84
C PRO A 361 32.57 11.39 -10.45
N PRO A 362 32.79 12.68 -10.10
CA PRO A 362 34.00 13.39 -10.52
C PRO A 362 35.22 12.78 -9.83
N MET A 363 36.18 12.32 -10.64
CA MET A 363 37.46 11.79 -10.16
C MET A 363 38.32 12.87 -9.49
N THR A 364 39.19 12.42 -8.57
CA THR A 364 40.19 13.18 -7.79
C THR A 364 39.68 13.91 -6.54
N ALA A 365 40.59 14.52 -5.77
CA ALA A 365 40.62 14.31 -4.33
C ALA A 365 40.47 15.56 -3.45
N GLY A 366 39.42 15.55 -2.64
CA GLY A 366 39.58 15.77 -1.20
C GLY A 366 39.67 17.21 -0.69
N THR A 367 39.34 18.24 -1.47
CA THR A 367 39.17 19.59 -0.90
C THR A 367 37.80 19.74 -0.23
N GLU A 368 37.67 20.73 0.68
CA GLU A 368 36.39 21.05 1.33
C GLU A 368 35.34 21.49 0.29
N ASP A 369 35.75 22.31 -0.69
CA ASP A 369 34.88 22.80 -1.74
C ASP A 369 34.37 21.68 -2.66
N ASP A 370 35.17 20.64 -2.94
CA ASP A 370 34.73 19.46 -3.70
C ASP A 370 33.66 18.66 -2.95
N LEU A 371 33.75 18.57 -1.62
CA LEU A 371 32.77 17.88 -0.77
C LEU A 371 31.46 18.70 -0.72
N VAL A 372 31.57 20.02 -0.54
CA VAL A 372 30.43 20.96 -0.57
C VAL A 372 29.75 20.97 -1.94
N ALA A 373 30.50 20.96 -3.05
CA ALA A 373 29.97 20.93 -4.41
C ALA A 373 29.29 19.59 -4.77
N ARG A 374 29.71 18.47 -4.16
CA ARG A 374 29.01 17.18 -4.25
C ARG A 374 27.75 17.16 -3.40
N TRP A 375 27.81 17.64 -2.15
CA TRP A 375 26.63 17.76 -1.28
C TRP A 375 25.55 18.65 -1.89
N ARG A 376 25.92 19.81 -2.45
CA ARG A 376 24.99 20.71 -3.14
C ARG A 376 24.31 20.06 -4.34
N ARG A 377 25.04 19.27 -5.15
CA ARG A 377 24.47 18.50 -6.26
C ARG A 377 23.48 17.44 -5.76
N TYR A 378 23.88 16.57 -4.83
CA TYR A 378 22.94 15.57 -4.28
C TYR A 378 21.73 16.21 -3.60
N SER A 379 21.89 17.39 -2.98
CA SER A 379 20.76 18.17 -2.44
C SER A 379 19.84 18.71 -3.54
N ALA A 380 20.39 19.22 -4.64
CA ALA A 380 19.61 19.69 -5.80
C ALA A 380 18.84 18.53 -6.47
N THR A 381 19.49 17.39 -6.72
CA THR A 381 18.82 16.18 -7.23
C THR A 381 17.71 15.72 -6.27
N ARG A 382 17.93 15.75 -4.95
CA ARG A 382 16.91 15.39 -3.97
C ARG A 382 15.72 16.36 -3.95
N MET A 383 15.95 17.65 -4.21
CA MET A 383 14.86 18.64 -4.35
C MET A 383 14.09 18.47 -5.66
N ALA A 384 14.77 18.16 -6.78
CA ALA A 384 14.12 17.85 -8.05
C ALA A 384 13.24 16.59 -7.93
N LEU A 385 13.76 15.52 -7.31
CA LEU A 385 12.98 14.31 -7.04
C LEU A 385 11.79 14.57 -6.09
N ALA A 386 11.89 15.53 -5.16
CA ALA A 386 10.75 15.95 -4.34
C ALA A 386 9.69 16.74 -5.13
N ALA A 387 10.11 17.52 -6.15
CA ALA A 387 9.20 18.24 -7.04
C ALA A 387 8.40 17.30 -7.97
N GLU A 388 8.93 16.11 -8.28
CA GLU A 388 8.26 15.09 -9.09
C GLU A 388 7.27 14.19 -8.31
N GLU A 389 7.24 14.22 -6.97
CA GLU A 389 6.23 13.49 -6.16
C GLU A 389 4.76 13.76 -6.57
N PRO A 390 4.32 15.01 -6.82
CA PRO A 390 2.97 15.25 -7.33
C PRO A 390 2.73 14.67 -8.74
N ARG A 391 3.78 14.41 -9.56
CA ARG A 391 3.64 13.71 -10.86
C ARG A 391 3.44 12.22 -10.63
N VAL A 392 4.20 11.62 -9.72
CA VAL A 392 3.99 10.24 -9.23
C VAL A 392 2.55 10.03 -8.73
N ALA A 393 2.01 10.99 -7.97
CA ALA A 393 0.62 10.93 -7.50
C ALA A 393 -0.41 11.02 -8.64
N ARG A 394 -0.16 11.83 -9.69
CA ARG A 394 -1.02 11.92 -10.90
C ARG A 394 -0.98 10.63 -11.71
N LEU A 395 0.20 10.10 -12.01
CA LEU A 395 0.37 8.83 -12.75
C LEU A 395 -0.36 7.67 -12.05
N GLN A 396 -0.30 7.61 -10.72
CA GLN A 396 -1.04 6.62 -9.92
C GLN A 396 -2.56 6.84 -9.89
N ALA A 397 -3.05 8.07 -10.09
CA ALA A 397 -4.48 8.37 -10.19
C ALA A 397 -5.00 8.01 -11.59
N GLN A 398 -4.32 8.46 -12.65
CA GLN A 398 -4.63 8.15 -14.05
C GLN A 398 -4.67 6.63 -14.31
N LEU A 399 -3.71 5.87 -13.75
CA LEU A 399 -3.72 4.41 -13.84
C LEU A 399 -4.96 3.80 -13.18
N LYS A 400 -5.39 4.30 -12.01
CA LYS A 400 -6.61 3.82 -11.32
C LYS A 400 -7.88 4.15 -12.09
N GLU A 401 -7.94 5.30 -12.77
CA GLU A 401 -9.06 5.66 -13.65
C GLU A 401 -9.16 4.72 -14.85
N LEU A 402 -8.05 4.44 -15.54
CA LEU A 402 -8.02 3.49 -16.66
C LEU A 402 -8.43 2.06 -16.27
N ILE A 403 -8.01 1.60 -15.08
CA ILE A 403 -8.43 0.30 -14.53
C ILE A 403 -9.94 0.31 -14.22
N ALA A 404 -10.46 1.39 -13.62
CA ALA A 404 -11.91 1.53 -13.35
C ALA A 404 -12.76 1.57 -14.64
N LEU A 405 -12.21 2.10 -15.74
CA LEU A 405 -12.83 2.08 -17.07
C LEU A 405 -12.71 0.73 -17.80
N SER A 406 -12.08 -0.28 -17.18
CA SER A 406 -11.91 -1.65 -17.72
C SER A 406 -11.07 -1.74 -19.01
N CYS A 407 -10.07 -0.87 -19.16
CA CYS A 407 -9.27 -0.73 -20.38
C CYS A 407 -7.80 -1.17 -20.20
N GLU A 408 -7.56 -2.41 -19.74
CA GLU A 408 -6.19 -2.91 -19.48
C GLU A 408 -5.52 -3.61 -20.68
N PRO A 409 -4.41 -3.05 -21.17
CA PRO A 409 -3.26 -3.80 -21.66
C PRO A 409 -2.16 -3.85 -20.57
N GLN A 410 -1.95 -5.03 -19.97
CA GLN A 410 -0.96 -5.27 -18.91
C GLN A 410 0.44 -4.64 -19.07
N PRO A 411 1.10 -4.58 -20.25
CA PRO A 411 2.44 -3.97 -20.36
C PRO A 411 2.48 -2.48 -19.95
N LEU A 412 1.34 -1.79 -19.91
CA LEU A 412 1.27 -0.38 -19.53
C LEU A 412 1.25 -0.18 -18.02
N SER A 413 0.53 -1.00 -17.27
CA SER A 413 0.59 -1.01 -15.81
C SER A 413 1.99 -1.39 -15.32
N ASP A 414 2.62 -2.36 -15.97
CA ASP A 414 3.97 -2.82 -15.63
C ASP A 414 5.02 -1.70 -15.85
N SER A 415 4.91 -0.95 -16.95
CA SER A 415 5.79 0.20 -17.24
C SER A 415 5.63 1.35 -16.24
N VAL A 416 4.39 1.66 -15.81
CA VAL A 416 4.15 2.63 -14.73
C VAL A 416 4.76 2.14 -13.41
N VAL A 417 4.57 0.86 -13.06
CA VAL A 417 5.14 0.27 -11.84
C VAL A 417 6.67 0.28 -11.88
N ALA A 418 7.29 0.00 -13.03
CA ALA A 418 8.75 0.09 -13.20
C ALA A 418 9.27 1.51 -12.96
N ALA A 419 8.70 2.54 -13.60
CA ALA A 419 9.12 3.93 -13.39
C ALA A 419 8.91 4.41 -11.94
N LEU A 420 7.88 3.91 -11.25
CA LEU A 420 7.66 4.17 -9.83
C LEU A 420 8.72 3.50 -8.95
N GLN A 421 9.17 2.28 -9.29
CA GLN A 421 10.27 1.61 -8.59
C GLN A 421 11.62 2.30 -8.84
N GLU A 422 11.88 2.74 -10.08
CA GLU A 422 13.05 3.55 -10.44
C GLU A 422 13.09 4.85 -9.65
N PHE A 423 11.98 5.60 -9.58
CA PHE A 423 11.87 6.81 -8.77
C PHE A 423 12.15 6.55 -7.28
N GLN A 424 11.55 5.53 -6.67
CA GLN A 424 11.79 5.20 -5.26
C GLN A 424 13.24 4.73 -5.02
N SER A 425 13.82 4.00 -5.96
CA SER A 425 15.23 3.60 -5.93
C SER A 425 16.16 4.81 -6.01
N LEU A 426 15.95 5.70 -7.00
CA LEU A 426 16.76 6.91 -7.22
C LEU A 426 16.63 7.90 -6.05
N LYS A 427 15.42 8.11 -5.52
CA LYS A 427 15.17 8.86 -4.29
C LYS A 427 15.89 8.26 -3.09
N GLY A 428 15.85 6.93 -2.94
CA GLY A 428 16.58 6.20 -1.89
C GLY A 428 18.10 6.30 -2.02
N GLN A 429 18.63 6.26 -3.24
CA GLN A 429 20.06 6.41 -3.53
C GLN A 429 20.54 7.84 -3.30
N SER A 430 19.83 8.84 -3.85
CA SER A 430 20.09 10.27 -3.62
C SER A 430 20.05 10.61 -2.13
N ALA A 431 19.07 10.11 -1.38
CA ALA A 431 19.01 10.30 0.07
C ALA A 431 20.21 9.65 0.81
N LYS A 432 20.63 8.44 0.42
CA LYS A 432 21.83 7.78 0.98
C LYS A 432 23.09 8.60 0.70
N LEU A 433 23.32 9.02 -0.54
CA LEU A 433 24.51 9.78 -0.96
C LEU A 433 24.57 11.16 -0.31
N HIS A 434 23.45 11.89 -0.27
CA HIS A 434 23.33 13.18 0.43
C HIS A 434 23.61 13.04 1.94
N ASN A 435 23.06 12.01 2.59
CA ASN A 435 23.27 11.78 4.02
C ASN A 435 24.71 11.33 4.34
N ALA A 436 25.31 10.49 3.48
CA ALA A 436 26.71 10.05 3.63
C ALA A 436 27.69 11.21 3.44
N MET A 437 27.53 12.00 2.38
CA MET A 437 28.34 13.20 2.13
C MET A 437 28.14 14.26 3.22
N GLY A 438 26.92 14.39 3.76
CA GLY A 438 26.64 15.23 4.94
C GLY A 438 27.37 14.74 6.20
N LEU A 439 27.47 13.42 6.41
CA LEU A 439 28.23 12.84 7.52
C LEU A 439 29.75 13.03 7.35
N GLU A 440 30.28 12.89 6.13
CA GLU A 440 31.68 13.17 5.81
C GLU A 440 32.03 14.65 6.06
N LEU A 441 31.20 15.57 5.60
CA LEU A 441 31.34 17.01 5.88
C LEU A 441 31.27 17.31 7.39
N TRP A 442 30.33 16.68 8.12
CA TRP A 442 30.23 16.83 9.57
C TRP A 442 31.50 16.36 10.30
N GLN A 443 32.03 15.18 9.92
CA GLN A 443 33.30 14.69 10.45
C GLN A 443 34.47 15.61 10.10
N HIS A 444 34.52 16.14 8.87
CA HIS A 444 35.55 17.09 8.44
C HIS A 444 35.56 18.36 9.32
N PHE A 445 34.39 18.98 9.51
CA PHE A 445 34.27 20.17 10.37
C PHE A 445 34.45 19.89 11.87
N GLN A 446 34.30 18.64 12.33
CA GLN A 446 34.58 18.26 13.72
C GLN A 446 36.05 17.93 14.02
N ARG A 447 36.91 17.64 13.03
CA ARG A 447 38.33 17.29 13.29
C ARG A 447 39.08 18.38 14.10
N PRO A 448 39.02 19.68 13.76
CA PRO A 448 39.70 20.72 14.55
C PRO A 448 39.23 20.82 16.01
N LEU A 449 38.01 20.36 16.33
CA LEU A 449 37.55 20.25 17.72
C LEU A 449 38.16 19.04 18.43
N GLN A 450 38.34 17.92 17.73
CA GLN A 450 38.98 16.71 18.28
C GLN A 450 40.47 16.94 18.54
N ASP A 451 41.17 17.56 17.58
CA ASP A 451 42.58 17.96 17.71
C ASP A 451 42.77 18.95 18.88
N LEU A 452 41.80 19.85 19.10
CA LEU A 452 41.79 20.75 20.25
C LEU A 452 41.58 20.02 21.60
N GLN A 453 40.82 18.92 21.67
CA GLN A 453 40.72 18.13 22.92
C GLN A 453 42.00 17.33 23.18
N LEU A 454 42.66 16.82 22.14
CA LEU A 454 43.99 16.20 22.27
C LEU A 454 45.03 17.22 22.74
N TRP A 455 45.03 18.42 22.15
CA TRP A 455 45.83 19.55 22.62
C TRP A 455 45.51 19.93 24.07
N ARG A 456 44.23 19.98 24.46
CA ARG A 456 43.79 20.30 25.83
C ARG A 456 44.39 19.31 26.84
N ALA A 457 44.32 18.01 26.54
CA ALA A 457 44.89 16.97 27.41
C ALA A 457 46.42 17.10 27.53
N LEU A 458 47.13 17.43 26.45
CA LEU A 458 48.58 17.69 26.46
C LEU A 458 48.93 18.97 27.22
N ALA A 459 48.19 20.06 27.01
CA ALA A 459 48.37 21.33 27.71
C ALA A 459 48.15 21.20 29.21
N GLN A 460 47.05 20.55 29.62
CA GLN A 460 46.76 20.25 31.02
C GLN A 460 47.88 19.41 31.64
N ARG A 461 48.27 18.30 30.99
CA ARG A 461 49.37 17.44 31.45
C ARG A 461 50.70 18.19 31.59
N LEU A 462 51.02 19.13 30.69
CA LEU A 462 52.24 19.94 30.79
C LEU A 462 52.16 20.96 31.95
N LEU A 463 50.99 21.56 32.20
CA LEU A 463 50.77 22.42 33.36
C LEU A 463 50.89 21.64 34.69
N ASP A 464 50.24 20.48 34.77
CA ASP A 464 50.21 19.66 35.98
C ASP A 464 51.60 19.07 36.29
N ILE A 465 52.28 18.46 35.31
CA ILE A 465 53.63 17.91 35.49
C ILE A 465 54.63 18.99 35.86
N THR A 466 54.56 20.19 35.25
CA THR A 466 55.51 21.27 35.58
C THR A 466 55.16 22.04 36.84
N ALA A 467 53.98 21.85 37.44
CA ALA A 467 53.47 22.64 38.56
C ALA A 467 54.48 22.78 39.71
N SER A 468 55.10 21.67 40.12
CA SER A 468 55.89 21.52 41.34
C SER A 468 57.39 21.21 41.13
N LEU A 469 57.91 21.31 39.90
CA LEU A 469 59.31 20.96 39.58
C LEU A 469 60.31 22.03 40.08
N PRO A 470 61.34 21.67 40.88
CA PRO A 470 62.36 22.59 41.39
C PRO A 470 63.77 22.33 40.81
N ASP A 471 63.90 21.52 39.75
CA ASP A 471 65.17 20.96 39.27
C ASP A 471 65.53 21.38 37.82
N LEU A 472 66.82 21.63 37.61
CA LEU A 472 67.35 22.17 36.36
C LEU A 472 67.15 21.25 35.12
N PRO A 473 67.34 19.91 35.19
CA PRO A 473 67.14 19.03 34.03
C PRO A 473 65.69 18.99 33.53
N ALA A 474 64.71 18.95 34.44
CA ALA A 474 63.31 18.93 34.04
C ALA A 474 62.86 20.27 33.45
N ILE A 475 63.35 21.41 33.95
CA ILE A 475 63.11 22.73 33.33
C ILE A 475 63.58 22.74 31.87
N HIS A 476 64.78 22.22 31.57
CA HIS A 476 65.28 22.12 30.20
C HIS A 476 64.49 21.15 29.31
N THR A 477 63.86 20.11 29.89
CA THR A 477 63.10 19.10 29.16
C THR A 477 61.70 19.57 28.78
N PHE A 478 61.01 20.25 29.70
CA PHE A 478 59.61 20.65 29.51
C PHE A 478 59.41 22.03 28.89
N LEU A 479 60.38 22.95 29.00
CA LEU A 479 60.27 24.29 28.40
C LEU A 479 60.04 24.25 26.86
N PRO A 480 60.79 23.46 26.06
CA PRO A 480 60.54 23.35 24.62
C PRO A 480 59.20 22.68 24.28
N GLN A 481 58.72 21.76 25.15
CA GLN A 481 57.43 21.09 24.96
C GLN A 481 56.26 22.05 25.19
N ILE A 482 56.38 22.96 26.17
CA ILE A 482 55.43 24.05 26.38
C ILE A 482 55.46 25.03 25.18
N GLU A 483 56.64 25.33 24.63
CA GLU A 483 56.74 26.19 23.44
C GLU A 483 56.11 25.55 22.18
N ALA A 484 56.32 24.25 21.95
CA ALA A 484 55.65 23.50 20.88
C ALA A 484 54.13 23.45 21.07
N ALA A 485 53.65 23.23 22.31
CA ALA A 485 52.23 23.25 22.63
C ALA A 485 51.60 24.65 22.40
N LEU A 486 52.33 25.74 22.68
CA LEU A 486 51.89 27.10 22.39
C LEU A 486 51.80 27.38 20.88
N ALA A 487 52.74 26.87 20.07
CA ALA A 487 52.69 27.00 18.61
C ALA A 487 51.52 26.22 17.98
N GLU A 488 51.28 24.99 18.43
CA GLU A 488 50.10 24.20 18.02
C GLU A 488 48.79 24.90 18.42
N SER A 489 48.78 25.49 19.62
CA SER A 489 47.63 26.25 20.13
C SER A 489 47.26 27.45 19.26
N SER A 490 48.22 28.10 18.58
CA SER A 490 47.96 29.16 17.60
C SER A 490 47.41 28.60 16.29
N ARG A 491 47.98 27.50 15.77
CA ARG A 491 47.49 26.83 14.55
C ARG A 491 46.03 26.41 14.67
N LEU A 492 45.67 25.81 15.81
CA LEU A 492 44.29 25.43 16.11
C LEU A 492 43.39 26.67 16.30
N LYS A 493 43.92 27.82 16.74
CA LYS A 493 43.14 29.06 16.83
C LYS A 493 42.69 29.55 15.46
N GLU A 494 43.61 29.59 14.50
CA GLU A 494 43.36 30.02 13.13
C GLU A 494 42.32 29.13 12.44
N GLN A 495 42.48 27.80 12.50
CA GLN A 495 41.54 26.84 11.94
C GLN A 495 40.13 26.99 12.52
N LEU A 496 40.00 27.12 13.85
CA LEU A 496 38.70 27.28 14.51
C LEU A 496 38.05 28.65 14.21
N THR A 497 38.82 29.73 14.04
CA THR A 497 38.27 31.00 13.55
C THR A 497 37.84 30.91 12.08
N GLY A 498 38.52 30.11 11.25
CA GLY A 498 38.09 29.80 9.88
C GLY A 498 36.72 29.12 9.84
N LEU A 499 36.42 28.22 10.78
CA LEU A 499 35.10 27.60 10.92
C LEU A 499 34.02 28.62 11.33
N GLN A 500 34.35 29.58 12.21
CA GLN A 500 33.41 30.63 12.63
C GLN A 500 32.99 31.56 11.48
N LEU A 501 33.89 31.82 10.53
CA LEU A 501 33.58 32.57 9.31
C LEU A 501 32.69 31.80 8.32
N LYS A 502 32.60 30.46 8.42
CA LYS A 502 31.79 29.59 7.55
C LYS A 502 30.36 29.37 8.06
N LYS A 503 29.87 30.24 8.95
CA LYS A 503 28.54 30.17 9.60
C LYS A 503 27.41 29.82 8.63
N ASP A 504 27.25 30.59 7.56
CA ASP A 504 26.09 30.48 6.67
C ASP A 504 26.11 29.19 5.84
N LEU A 505 27.32 28.69 5.53
CA LEU A 505 27.54 27.38 4.92
C LEU A 505 27.15 26.25 5.88
N LEU A 506 27.57 26.32 7.15
CA LEU A 506 27.19 25.34 8.17
C LEU A 506 25.67 25.33 8.41
N GLN A 507 25.02 26.51 8.47
CA GLN A 507 23.56 26.63 8.59
C GLN A 507 22.84 26.03 7.37
N SER A 508 23.37 26.24 6.16
CA SER A 508 22.82 25.65 4.93
C SER A 508 22.95 24.12 4.86
N ILE A 509 24.00 23.52 5.44
CA ILE A 509 24.27 22.07 5.34
C ILE A 509 23.60 21.28 6.47
N PHE A 510 23.66 21.79 7.70
CA PHE A 510 23.24 21.05 8.91
C PHE A 510 21.96 21.56 9.57
N GLY A 511 21.39 22.66 9.06
CA GLY A 511 20.28 23.37 9.68
C GLY A 511 20.74 24.33 10.78
N PRO A 512 19.92 25.35 11.11
CA PRO A 512 20.32 26.45 11.99
C PRO A 512 20.75 25.97 13.38
N GLU A 513 19.95 25.12 14.03
CA GLU A 513 20.16 24.66 15.41
C GLU A 513 21.47 23.89 15.60
N ARG A 514 21.79 22.98 14.67
CA ARG A 514 23.02 22.17 14.73
C ARG A 514 24.26 22.99 14.40
N ALA A 515 24.14 23.93 13.47
CA ALA A 515 25.20 24.87 13.15
C ALA A 515 25.47 25.85 14.30
N THR A 516 24.44 26.39 14.96
CA THR A 516 24.64 27.25 16.14
C THR A 516 25.23 26.46 17.30
N ALA A 517 24.75 25.25 17.59
CA ALA A 517 25.33 24.39 18.64
C ALA A 517 26.82 24.06 18.38
N LEU A 518 27.19 23.74 17.13
CA LEU A 518 28.59 23.51 16.76
C LEU A 518 29.44 24.79 16.89
N LEU A 519 28.92 25.94 16.47
CA LEU A 519 29.62 27.22 16.56
C LEU A 519 29.76 27.72 18.01
N GLU A 520 28.78 27.45 18.87
CA GLU A 520 28.85 27.68 20.32
C GLU A 520 29.86 26.74 20.98
N GLN A 521 29.93 25.47 20.57
CA GLN A 521 30.94 24.51 21.02
C GLN A 521 32.36 24.92 20.55
N VAL A 522 32.51 25.44 19.33
CA VAL A 522 33.76 26.07 18.86
C VAL A 522 34.08 27.28 19.73
N ALA A 523 33.12 28.19 19.95
CA ALA A 523 33.35 29.40 20.73
C ALA A 523 33.68 29.13 22.21
N SER A 524 33.08 28.11 22.85
CA SER A 524 33.43 27.70 24.21
C SER A 524 34.80 27.05 24.26
N SER A 525 35.09 26.12 23.34
CA SER A 525 36.39 25.44 23.31
C SER A 525 37.55 26.39 22.95
N VAL A 526 37.29 27.40 22.12
CA VAL A 526 38.21 28.52 21.84
C VAL A 526 38.53 29.31 23.11
N ARG A 527 37.54 29.61 23.96
CA ARG A 527 37.73 30.29 25.25
C ARG A 527 38.53 29.43 26.24
N ASP A 528 38.16 28.16 26.38
CA ASP A 528 38.88 27.19 27.23
C ASP A 528 40.36 27.07 26.81
N ARG A 529 40.63 27.00 25.51
CA ARG A 529 42.00 27.00 24.98
C ARG A 529 42.71 28.32 25.22
N ASP A 530 42.07 29.49 25.07
CA ASP A 530 42.72 30.76 25.37
C ASP A 530 43.10 30.89 26.86
N LEU A 531 42.28 30.37 27.77
CA LEU A 531 42.62 30.27 29.20
C LEU A 531 43.82 29.35 29.46
N LEU A 532 43.86 28.17 28.84
CA LEU A 532 44.98 27.22 28.97
C LEU A 532 46.26 27.70 28.27
N HIS A 533 46.15 28.40 27.14
CA HIS A 533 47.27 29.03 26.45
C HIS A 533 47.91 30.13 27.31
N ASN A 534 47.08 31.00 27.92
CA ASN A 534 47.55 32.00 28.87
C ASN A 534 48.20 31.35 30.12
N SER A 535 47.65 30.23 30.60
CA SER A 535 48.22 29.45 31.70
C SER A 535 49.59 28.86 31.33
N LEU A 536 49.75 28.34 30.11
CA LEU A 536 51.03 27.85 29.58
C LEU A 536 52.05 28.97 29.40
N LEU A 537 51.63 30.16 28.92
CA LEU A 537 52.49 31.35 28.85
C LEU A 537 52.97 31.79 30.25
N GLN A 538 52.08 31.80 31.25
CA GLN A 538 52.44 32.13 32.63
C GLN A 538 53.36 31.08 33.27
N ARG A 539 53.17 29.80 32.95
CA ARG A 539 54.08 28.72 33.38
C ARG A 539 55.44 28.84 32.69
N LYS A 540 55.47 29.17 31.39
CA LYS A 540 56.69 29.41 30.61
C LYS A 540 57.55 30.51 31.25
N SER A 541 56.98 31.68 31.52
CA SER A 541 57.73 32.79 32.14
C SER A 541 58.23 32.46 33.55
N LYS A 542 57.43 31.73 34.36
CA LYS A 542 57.85 31.27 35.68
C LYS A 542 59.01 30.25 35.62
N LEU A 543 58.98 29.30 34.67
CA LEU A 543 60.08 28.36 34.45
C LEU A 543 61.36 29.05 33.94
N GLN A 544 61.22 30.06 33.07
CA GLN A 544 62.34 30.88 32.60
C GLN A 544 62.98 31.72 33.73
N SER A 545 62.16 32.22 34.68
CA SER A 545 62.66 32.92 35.87
C SER A 545 63.42 31.99 36.83
N LEU A 546 62.91 30.77 37.09
CA LEU A 546 63.60 29.75 37.88
C LEU A 546 64.94 29.32 37.23
N LEU A 547 64.98 29.24 35.90
CA LEU A 547 66.19 28.91 35.13
C LEU A 547 67.31 29.96 35.32
N ALA A 548 66.96 31.23 35.53
CA ALA A 548 67.94 32.27 35.87
C ALA A 548 68.46 32.08 37.31
N GLN A 549 67.57 31.96 38.29
CA GLN A 549 67.92 31.79 39.70
C GLN A 549 68.84 30.58 39.96
N HIS A 550 68.65 29.48 39.21
CA HIS A 550 69.55 28.31 39.28
C HIS A 550 70.99 28.60 38.82
N LYS A 551 71.19 29.51 37.85
CA LYS A 551 72.54 29.90 37.40
C LYS A 551 73.23 30.78 38.44
N ASP A 552 72.51 31.74 38.99
CA ASP A 552 73.05 32.74 39.92
C ASP A 552 73.50 32.10 41.24
N PHE A 553 72.66 31.22 41.84
CA PHE A 553 73.05 30.43 43.01
C PHE A 553 74.27 29.54 42.73
N GLY A 554 74.31 28.90 41.55
CA GLY A 554 75.41 28.00 41.16
C GLY A 554 76.76 28.70 40.96
N ALA A 555 76.75 30.01 40.68
CA ALA A 555 77.96 30.84 40.60
C ALA A 555 78.49 31.23 41.99
N ALA A 556 77.61 31.60 42.91
CA ALA A 556 77.98 32.09 44.24
C ALA A 556 78.27 30.98 45.27
N PHE A 557 77.65 29.79 45.15
CA PHE A 557 77.84 28.69 46.10
C PHE A 557 79.25 28.04 46.03
N LYS A 558 79.78 27.85 44.81
CA LYS A 558 81.04 27.12 44.59
C LYS A 558 82.27 27.77 45.27
N PRO A 559 82.48 29.11 45.23
CA PRO A 559 83.58 29.75 45.94
C PRO A 559 83.57 29.52 47.46
N LEU A 560 82.40 29.58 48.11
CA LEU A 560 82.29 29.37 49.56
C LEU A 560 82.55 27.92 49.94
N GLN A 561 82.07 26.97 49.15
CA GLN A 561 82.37 25.55 49.36
C GLN A 561 83.89 25.29 49.32
N LYS A 562 84.63 25.94 48.41
CA LYS A 562 86.09 25.84 48.37
C LYS A 562 86.75 26.50 49.59
N LYS A 563 86.38 27.73 49.93
CA LYS A 563 86.91 28.43 51.13
C LYS A 563 86.74 27.61 52.41
N LEU A 564 85.59 26.95 52.56
CA LEU A 564 85.32 26.10 53.72
C LEU A 564 86.30 24.91 53.80
N SER A 565 86.51 24.19 52.70
CA SER A 565 87.48 23.09 52.65
C SER A 565 88.92 23.57 52.85
N ASP A 566 89.32 24.66 52.20
CA ASP A 566 90.65 25.25 52.36
C ASP A 566 90.93 25.63 53.84
N LEU A 567 89.90 26.04 54.61
CA LEU A 567 90.01 26.27 56.06
C LEU A 567 89.95 24.97 56.89
N GLN A 568 89.10 24.00 56.54
CA GLN A 568 89.06 22.69 57.22
C GLN A 568 90.40 21.96 57.16
N ASP A 569 91.11 22.04 56.04
CA ASP A 569 92.44 21.44 55.89
C ASP A 569 93.50 22.19 56.70
N ARG A 570 93.47 23.54 56.70
CA ARG A 570 94.39 24.36 57.51
C ARG A 570 94.23 24.12 59.02
N VAL A 571 92.99 24.01 59.51
CA VAL A 571 92.73 23.67 60.92
C VAL A 571 93.26 22.27 61.25
N GLN A 572 93.08 21.29 60.36
CA GLN A 572 93.65 19.95 60.56
C GLN A 572 95.19 19.94 60.59
N THR A 573 95.87 20.80 59.82
CA THR A 573 97.35 20.87 59.86
C THR A 573 97.91 21.39 61.19
N GLU A 574 97.15 22.20 61.93
CA GLU A 574 97.55 22.72 63.24
C GLU A 574 97.23 21.75 64.40
N ASN A 575 96.74 20.54 64.15
CA ASN A 575 96.43 19.53 65.18
C ASN A 575 97.67 18.88 65.84
N GLY A 576 98.89 19.11 65.32
CA GLY A 576 100.10 18.42 65.77
C GLY A 576 100.63 18.90 67.13
N LEU A 577 100.91 17.97 68.04
CA LEU A 577 101.57 18.28 69.32
C LEU A 577 103.00 18.80 69.07
N GLN A 578 103.32 19.97 69.65
CA GLN A 578 104.64 20.59 69.48
C GLN A 578 105.64 20.15 70.55
N GLN A 579 106.93 20.25 70.21
CA GLN A 579 108.07 19.84 71.03
C GLN A 579 108.25 20.74 72.27
N ASP A 580 108.44 22.03 72.05
CA ASP A 580 108.88 23.03 73.02
C ASP A 580 107.80 24.11 73.29
N LEU A 581 107.91 24.78 74.45
CA LEU A 581 106.97 25.83 74.86
C LEU A 581 106.83 26.96 73.82
N PRO A 582 107.89 27.55 73.24
CA PRO A 582 107.78 28.55 72.17
C PRO A 582 106.98 28.09 70.96
N ARG A 583 107.16 26.84 70.48
CA ARG A 583 106.35 26.31 69.36
C ARG A 583 104.89 26.09 69.72
N LYS A 584 104.58 25.63 70.95
CA LYS A 584 103.19 25.57 71.45
C LYS A 584 102.55 26.97 71.50
N GLN A 585 103.29 27.99 71.91
CA GLN A 585 102.84 29.39 71.90
C GLN A 585 102.55 29.89 70.47
N ALA A 586 103.44 29.60 69.53
CA ALA A 586 103.29 30.02 68.13
C ALA A 586 102.13 29.31 67.40
N GLN A 587 101.85 28.04 67.74
CA GLN A 587 100.68 27.30 67.27
C GLN A 587 99.37 27.97 67.70
N LEU A 588 99.27 28.36 68.98
CA LEU A 588 98.11 29.07 69.52
C LEU A 588 97.81 30.37 68.76
N SER A 589 98.83 31.19 68.46
CA SER A 589 98.61 32.43 67.69
C SER A 589 98.15 32.19 66.25
N ARG A 590 98.51 31.07 65.62
CA ARG A 590 98.01 30.71 64.28
C ARG A 590 96.57 30.21 64.30
N LEU A 591 96.20 29.42 65.33
CA LEU A 591 94.81 29.01 65.55
C LEU A 591 93.88 30.21 65.79
N GLN A 592 94.34 31.24 66.50
CA GLN A 592 93.60 32.49 66.69
C GLN A 592 93.36 33.25 65.36
N GLY A 593 94.35 33.33 64.48
CA GLY A 593 94.16 33.92 63.13
C GLY A 593 93.15 33.14 62.26
N LEU A 594 93.16 31.80 62.36
CA LEU A 594 92.15 30.96 61.70
C LEU A 594 90.72 31.18 62.25
N GLN A 595 90.58 31.70 63.47
CA GLN A 595 89.28 32.04 64.08
C GLN A 595 88.66 33.28 63.45
N GLU A 596 89.48 34.30 63.14
CA GLU A 596 89.03 35.51 62.43
C GLU A 596 88.63 35.21 60.98
N GLU A 597 89.40 34.39 60.26
CA GLU A 597 89.04 33.93 58.91
C GLU A 597 87.74 33.10 58.89
N GLY A 598 87.47 32.35 59.95
CA GLY A 598 86.20 31.65 60.13
C GLY A 598 85.00 32.60 60.18
N LEU A 599 85.11 33.75 60.85
CA LEU A 599 84.00 34.70 61.00
C LEU A 599 83.65 35.41 59.68
N ASP A 600 84.64 35.73 58.83
CA ASP A 600 84.41 36.28 57.48
C ASP A 600 83.64 35.29 56.59
N LEU A 601 83.99 34.00 56.64
CA LEU A 601 83.26 32.97 55.89
C LEU A 601 81.79 32.88 56.32
N GLY A 602 81.50 33.00 57.61
CA GLY A 602 80.14 33.04 58.14
C GLY A 602 79.33 34.22 57.59
N ALA A 603 79.91 35.43 57.54
CA ALA A 603 79.25 36.60 56.97
C ALA A 603 78.94 36.44 55.47
N GLN A 604 79.82 35.78 54.71
CA GLN A 604 79.61 35.51 53.29
C GLN A 604 78.54 34.44 53.05
N MET A 605 78.38 33.47 53.96
CA MET A 605 77.29 32.48 53.90
C MET A 605 75.92 33.10 54.20
N GLU A 606 75.85 34.08 55.11
CA GLU A 606 74.62 34.85 55.39
C GLU A 606 74.14 35.65 54.17
N ALA A 607 75.06 36.32 53.46
CA ALA A 607 74.76 37.09 52.25
C ALA A 607 74.10 36.27 51.12
N LEU A 608 74.24 34.94 51.15
CA LEU A 608 73.69 34.03 50.15
C LEU A 608 72.24 33.58 50.43
N ARG A 609 71.69 33.85 51.63
CA ARG A 609 70.32 33.44 52.00
C ARG A 609 69.20 33.89 51.03
N PRO A 610 69.22 35.09 50.43
CA PRO A 610 68.16 35.51 49.51
C PRO A 610 68.01 34.64 48.25
N LEU A 611 69.10 34.04 47.74
CA LEU A 611 69.10 33.22 46.51
C LEU A 611 68.58 31.78 46.71
N ILE A 612 68.12 31.46 47.92
CA ILE A 612 67.69 30.11 48.34
C ILE A 612 66.17 30.02 48.49
N GLN A 613 65.50 31.15 48.74
CA GLN A 613 64.06 31.17 49.04
C GLN A 613 63.23 30.44 47.97
N GLY A 614 62.56 29.37 48.38
CA GLY A 614 61.68 28.58 47.52
C GLY A 614 62.32 27.41 46.77
N ASN A 615 63.64 27.16 46.87
CA ASN A 615 64.25 25.96 46.28
C ASN A 615 64.82 24.99 47.34
N PRO A 616 64.18 23.83 47.60
CA PRO A 616 64.62 22.90 48.64
C PRO A 616 65.98 22.24 48.33
N SER A 617 66.38 22.15 47.05
CA SER A 617 67.67 21.58 46.66
C SER A 617 68.85 22.54 46.91
N HIS A 618 68.57 23.86 46.88
CA HIS A 618 69.54 24.89 47.29
C HIS A 618 69.60 24.98 48.81
N GLN A 619 68.44 24.93 49.49
CA GLN A 619 68.32 24.94 50.95
C GLN A 619 69.14 23.81 51.56
N HIS A 620 68.89 22.55 51.17
CA HIS A 620 69.62 21.38 51.66
C HIS A 620 71.15 21.50 51.48
N LYS A 621 71.62 22.06 50.35
CA LYS A 621 73.06 22.27 50.12
C LYS A 621 73.67 23.34 51.04
N MET A 622 72.92 24.38 51.35
CA MET A 622 73.34 25.45 52.26
C MET A 622 73.19 25.06 53.73
N ASP A 623 72.24 24.20 54.08
CA ASP A 623 72.14 23.57 55.41
C ASP A 623 73.33 22.62 55.63
N GLN A 624 73.69 21.82 54.61
CA GLN A 624 74.92 21.02 54.63
C GLN A 624 76.18 21.90 54.79
N LEU A 625 76.29 23.00 54.05
CA LEU A 625 77.43 23.93 54.20
C LEU A 625 77.46 24.59 55.59
N SER A 626 76.30 24.92 56.15
CA SER A 626 76.15 25.52 57.49
C SER A 626 76.52 24.55 58.60
N THR A 627 76.15 23.27 58.49
CA THR A 627 76.51 22.24 59.47
C THR A 627 78.01 21.91 59.45
N SER A 628 78.64 21.85 58.27
CA SER A 628 80.09 21.65 58.16
C SER A 628 80.91 22.88 58.58
N TYR A 629 80.39 24.09 58.39
CA TYR A 629 80.92 25.33 58.99
C TYR A 629 80.86 25.32 60.53
N GLN A 630 79.69 25.01 61.11
CA GLN A 630 79.56 24.91 62.57
C GLN A 630 80.42 23.78 63.17
N ALA A 631 80.65 22.69 62.45
CA ALA A 631 81.54 21.62 62.87
C ALA A 631 83.01 22.08 62.88
N LEU A 632 83.45 22.80 61.83
CA LEU A 632 84.77 23.43 61.79
C LEU A 632 84.97 24.42 62.94
N GLN A 633 84.01 25.30 63.18
CA GLN A 633 84.11 26.33 64.22
C GLN A 633 84.27 25.71 65.62
N ARG A 634 83.42 24.74 65.98
CA ARG A 634 83.54 24.01 67.26
C ARG A 634 84.87 23.25 67.38
N SER A 635 85.36 22.67 66.27
CA SER A 635 86.65 21.98 66.25
C SER A 635 87.81 22.96 66.49
N LEU A 636 87.76 24.15 65.89
CA LEU A 636 88.77 25.19 66.08
C LEU A 636 88.78 25.70 67.53
N GLU A 637 87.60 25.93 68.12
CA GLU A 637 87.44 26.34 69.52
C GLU A 637 88.07 25.31 70.48
N ASP A 638 87.70 24.02 70.36
CA ASP A 638 88.26 22.90 71.13
C ASP A 638 89.77 22.68 70.91
N LEU A 639 90.29 22.93 69.70
CA LEU A 639 91.74 22.92 69.44
C LEU A 639 92.46 24.08 70.12
N THR A 640 91.91 25.29 70.01
CA THR A 640 92.48 26.52 70.59
C THR A 640 92.55 26.41 72.11
N ASP A 641 91.48 25.95 72.77
CA ASP A 641 91.44 25.79 74.22
C ASP A 641 92.39 24.70 74.73
N ARG A 642 92.52 23.57 74.01
CA ARG A 642 93.51 22.53 74.36
C ARG A 642 94.95 23.02 74.18
N CYS A 643 95.24 23.80 73.14
CA CYS A 643 96.55 24.43 72.95
C CYS A 643 96.83 25.47 74.05
N GLN A 644 95.87 26.32 74.42
CA GLN A 644 96.01 27.24 75.57
C GLN A 644 96.36 26.49 76.85
N GLN A 645 95.63 25.41 77.15
CA GLN A 645 95.85 24.64 78.38
C GLN A 645 97.20 23.90 78.36
N GLY A 646 97.59 23.33 77.23
CA GLY A 646 98.90 22.67 77.05
C GLY A 646 100.11 23.64 77.05
N VAL A 647 99.89 24.92 76.74
CA VAL A 647 100.88 26.00 76.97
C VAL A 647 100.99 26.30 78.47
N ARG A 648 99.87 26.56 79.16
CA ARG A 648 99.84 26.92 80.60
C ARG A 648 100.54 25.88 81.47
N GLU A 649 100.25 24.60 81.26
CA GLU A 649 100.85 23.49 82.02
C GLU A 649 102.35 23.31 81.74
N HIS A 650 102.81 23.63 80.52
CA HIS A 650 104.24 23.62 80.18
C HIS A 650 104.96 24.81 80.84
N CYS A 651 104.32 26.00 80.92
CA CYS A 651 104.85 27.12 81.69
C CYS A 651 105.03 26.79 83.18
N THR A 652 104.04 26.17 83.83
CA THR A 652 104.13 25.83 85.27
C THR A 652 105.22 24.80 85.55
N PHE A 653 105.32 23.75 84.73
CA PHE A 653 106.42 22.78 84.85
C PHE A 653 107.80 23.43 84.73
N CYS A 654 108.04 24.23 83.69
CA CYS A 654 109.33 24.88 83.49
C CYS A 654 109.69 25.84 84.64
N HIS A 655 108.69 26.49 85.25
CA HIS A 655 108.90 27.38 86.39
C HIS A 655 109.33 26.61 87.65
N GLU A 656 108.57 25.59 88.05
CA GLU A 656 108.85 24.80 89.27
C GLU A 656 110.17 24.00 89.14
N LEU A 657 110.43 23.43 87.95
CA LEU A 657 111.70 22.77 87.63
C LEU A 657 112.90 23.71 87.83
N LEU A 658 112.80 24.95 87.32
CA LEU A 658 113.87 25.92 87.41
C LEU A 658 114.13 26.36 88.85
N GLU A 659 113.08 26.62 89.64
CA GLU A 659 113.20 26.97 91.05
C GLU A 659 113.87 25.85 91.87
N LEU A 660 113.43 24.60 91.67
CA LEU A 660 113.97 23.46 92.41
C LEU A 660 115.44 23.19 92.01
N ARG A 661 115.79 23.27 90.71
CA ARG A 661 117.18 23.21 90.23
C ARG A 661 118.07 24.29 90.86
N GLN A 662 117.60 25.54 90.92
CA GLN A 662 118.36 26.64 91.51
C GLN A 662 118.56 26.48 93.04
N TRP A 663 117.55 25.99 93.75
CA TRP A 663 117.66 25.67 95.18
C TRP A 663 118.66 24.51 95.41
N ILE A 664 118.56 23.42 94.64
CA ILE A 664 119.52 22.29 94.73
C ILE A 664 120.95 22.78 94.49
N ALA A 665 121.17 23.61 93.45
CA ALA A 665 122.50 24.12 93.13
C ALA A 665 123.09 24.98 94.25
N THR A 666 122.31 25.93 94.80
CA THR A 666 122.77 26.83 95.87
C THR A 666 122.99 26.13 97.20
N VAL A 667 122.11 25.20 97.60
CA VAL A 667 122.30 24.39 98.83
C VAL A 667 123.47 23.41 98.69
N SER A 668 123.61 22.77 97.52
CA SER A 668 124.77 21.91 97.22
C SER A 668 126.11 22.67 97.30
N GLN A 669 126.13 23.94 96.90
CA GLN A 669 127.31 24.79 96.99
C GLN A 669 127.63 25.16 98.45
N LYS A 670 126.62 25.58 99.23
CA LYS A 670 126.79 25.89 100.67
C LYS A 670 127.31 24.68 101.45
N LEU A 671 126.69 23.51 101.28
CA LEU A 671 127.11 22.27 101.93
C LEU A 671 128.54 21.87 101.52
N ARG A 672 128.94 22.07 100.26
CA ARG A 672 130.34 21.86 99.82
C ARG A 672 131.32 22.80 100.53
N SER A 673 131.01 24.09 100.70
CA SER A 673 131.89 24.99 101.47
C SER A 673 132.04 24.59 102.94
N HIS A 674 131.01 24.02 103.58
CA HIS A 674 131.12 23.49 104.95
C HIS A 674 131.92 22.17 105.06
N ARG A 675 132.27 21.53 103.93
CA ARG A 675 133.05 20.26 103.90
C ARG A 675 134.56 20.48 103.87
N GLU A 676 135.01 21.61 103.31
CA GLU A 676 136.43 21.89 103.06
C GLU A 676 137.08 22.73 104.16
N ASP A 677 136.31 23.57 104.85
CA ASP A 677 136.81 24.35 105.99
C ASP A 677 136.69 23.57 107.31
N ALA A 678 137.84 23.15 107.85
CA ALA A 678 137.95 22.41 109.10
C ALA A 678 139.11 22.91 109.99
N GLY A 679 139.19 24.22 110.21
CA GLY A 679 140.06 24.79 111.26
C GLY A 679 139.64 24.37 112.69
N PRO A 680 140.50 24.51 113.71
CA PRO A 680 140.24 23.93 115.06
C PRO A 680 139.20 24.64 115.94
N TRP A 681 138.48 25.64 115.44
CA TRP A 681 137.51 26.43 116.22
C TRP A 681 136.18 26.56 115.47
N ASP A 682 135.09 26.77 116.22
CA ASP A 682 133.71 26.94 115.75
C ASP A 682 133.09 25.75 114.98
N ALA A 683 133.09 24.58 115.62
CA ALA A 683 132.25 23.45 115.24
C ALA A 683 130.71 23.69 115.39
N PRO A 684 130.16 24.24 116.49
CA PRO A 684 128.72 24.17 116.74
C PRO A 684 127.89 25.16 115.90
N SER A 685 128.44 26.31 115.50
CA SER A 685 127.76 27.25 114.61
C SER A 685 127.59 26.68 113.20
N ARG A 686 128.61 25.95 112.72
CA ARG A 686 128.59 25.23 111.44
C ARG A 686 127.61 24.07 111.46
N GLU A 687 127.53 23.32 112.57
CA GLU A 687 126.54 22.26 112.75
C GLU A 687 125.10 22.82 112.70
N VAL A 688 124.81 23.94 113.38
CA VAL A 688 123.46 24.57 113.34
C VAL A 688 123.07 25.13 111.97
N GLU A 689 123.99 25.71 111.20
CA GLU A 689 123.67 26.22 109.86
C GLU A 689 123.52 25.09 108.82
N VAL A 690 124.27 24.00 108.96
CA VAL A 690 124.02 22.76 108.22
C VAL A 690 122.66 22.17 108.62
N GLU A 691 122.35 22.01 109.91
CA GLU A 691 121.05 21.51 110.38
C GLU A 691 119.87 22.35 109.88
N ARG A 692 120.01 23.68 109.75
CA ARG A 692 118.99 24.54 109.12
C ARG A 692 118.78 24.18 107.64
N LEU A 693 119.87 24.04 106.87
CA LEU A 693 119.77 23.66 105.45
C LEU A 693 119.22 22.24 105.28
N LEU A 694 119.49 21.33 106.22
CA LEU A 694 118.91 19.98 106.25
C LEU A 694 117.44 19.98 106.71
N ALA A 695 116.98 20.99 107.45
CA ALA A 695 115.57 21.14 107.82
C ALA A 695 114.68 21.59 106.64
N GLU A 696 115.24 22.24 105.61
CA GLU A 696 114.54 22.57 104.36
C GLU A 696 114.43 21.36 103.40
N LEU A 697 115.32 20.35 103.52
CA LEU A 697 115.34 19.19 102.62
C LEU A 697 114.01 18.40 102.57
N PRO A 698 113.33 18.05 103.68
CA PRO A 698 112.09 17.28 103.61
C PRO A 698 110.95 17.98 102.84
N GLU A 699 110.88 19.31 102.91
CA GLU A 699 109.89 20.09 102.15
C GLU A 699 110.22 20.09 100.65
N LYS A 700 111.50 20.24 100.30
CA LYS A 700 111.96 20.17 98.90
C LYS A 700 111.95 18.75 98.33
N GLU A 701 112.11 17.73 99.16
CA GLU A 701 111.95 16.33 98.76
C GLU A 701 110.49 16.02 98.42
N ALA A 702 109.53 16.65 99.12
CA ALA A 702 108.11 16.58 98.77
C ALA A 702 107.75 17.34 97.48
N GLN A 703 108.59 18.30 97.03
CA GLN A 703 108.43 18.98 95.75
C GLN A 703 108.96 18.17 94.56
N LEU A 704 109.92 17.25 94.76
CA LEU A 704 110.49 16.45 93.66
C LEU A 704 109.42 15.60 92.92
N PRO A 705 108.52 14.83 93.59
CA PRO A 705 107.44 14.10 92.92
C PRO A 705 106.37 15.00 92.29
N LEU A 706 106.23 16.25 92.77
CA LEU A 706 105.29 17.23 92.20
C LEU A 706 105.80 17.70 90.82
N VAL A 707 107.09 18.07 90.76
CA VAL A 707 107.75 18.46 89.50
C VAL A 707 107.78 17.27 88.52
N GLU A 708 108.04 16.05 88.98
CA GLU A 708 107.91 14.83 88.16
C GLU A 708 106.48 14.64 87.63
N ALA A 709 105.44 14.83 88.46
CA ALA A 709 104.05 14.70 88.04
C ALA A 709 103.64 15.77 87.01
N HIS A 710 104.09 17.02 87.18
CA HIS A 710 103.89 18.08 86.20
C HIS A 710 104.67 17.82 84.91
N GLY A 711 105.90 17.31 84.98
CA GLY A 711 106.66 16.88 83.80
C GLY A 711 105.95 15.77 83.04
N GLN A 712 105.45 14.73 83.72
CA GLN A 712 104.64 13.67 83.10
C GLN A 712 103.34 14.19 82.47
N LEU A 713 102.71 15.22 83.04
CA LEU A 713 101.53 15.86 82.45
C LEU A 713 101.89 16.59 81.14
N VAL A 714 103.01 17.30 81.13
CA VAL A 714 103.55 17.98 79.93
C VAL A 714 103.98 16.99 78.86
N MET A 715 104.68 15.90 79.22
CA MET A 715 105.08 14.82 78.31
C MET A 715 103.87 14.24 77.56
N LYS A 716 102.77 13.96 78.26
CA LYS A 716 101.50 13.48 77.67
C LYS A 716 100.83 14.48 76.71
N LYS A 717 101.30 15.74 76.69
CA LYS A 717 100.78 16.85 75.87
C LYS A 717 101.89 17.54 75.04
N SER A 718 102.98 16.84 74.76
CA SER A 718 104.12 17.26 73.90
C SER A 718 104.30 16.28 72.74
N SER A 719 105.10 16.67 71.74
CA SER A 719 105.63 15.71 70.77
C SER A 719 106.50 14.64 71.47
N PRO A 720 106.76 13.46 70.88
CA PRO A 720 107.62 12.45 71.51
C PRO A 720 109.05 12.95 71.75
N GLU A 721 109.60 13.82 70.89
CA GLU A 721 110.89 14.48 71.11
C GLU A 721 110.81 15.50 72.26
N GLY A 722 109.68 16.21 72.41
CA GLY A 722 109.46 17.13 73.52
C GLY A 722 109.28 16.41 74.85
N ALA A 723 108.63 15.25 74.84
CA ALA A 723 108.52 14.36 75.99
C ALA A 723 109.88 13.77 76.39
N ALA A 724 110.76 13.44 75.43
CA ALA A 724 112.12 13.00 75.70
C ALA A 724 112.96 14.10 76.37
N VAL A 725 112.88 15.36 75.90
CA VAL A 725 113.58 16.50 76.53
C VAL A 725 113.05 16.73 77.96
N VAL A 726 111.74 16.69 78.19
CA VAL A 726 111.16 16.83 79.53
C VAL A 726 111.57 15.68 80.47
N GLN A 727 111.73 14.46 79.93
CA GLN A 727 112.25 13.32 80.69
C GLN A 727 113.74 13.49 81.04
N GLU A 728 114.58 13.97 80.11
CA GLU A 728 116.00 14.25 80.34
C GLU A 728 116.20 15.37 81.39
N GLU A 729 115.39 16.43 81.33
CA GLU A 729 115.35 17.50 82.33
C GLU A 729 114.91 16.99 83.73
N LEU A 730 114.00 16.01 83.81
CA LEU A 730 113.66 15.34 85.07
C LEU A 730 114.78 14.41 85.57
N GLU A 731 115.42 13.65 84.68
CA GLU A 731 116.51 12.73 85.06
C GLU A 731 117.75 13.49 85.57
N GLU A 732 118.10 14.62 84.95
CA GLU A 732 119.16 15.51 85.45
C GLU A 732 118.75 16.18 86.79
N LEU A 733 117.48 16.57 86.96
CA LEU A 733 116.97 17.07 88.25
C LEU A 733 117.16 16.01 89.35
N VAL A 734 116.71 14.77 89.12
CA VAL A 734 116.83 13.66 90.07
C VAL A 734 118.31 13.31 90.32
N ALA A 735 119.16 13.33 89.30
CA ALA A 735 120.60 13.12 89.46
C ALA A 735 121.25 14.22 90.34
N SER A 736 120.84 15.48 90.15
CA SER A 736 121.30 16.60 90.98
C SER A 736 120.82 16.49 92.44
N TRP A 737 119.58 16.04 92.66
CA TRP A 737 119.03 15.74 93.99
C TRP A 737 119.80 14.60 94.69
N GLN A 738 120.10 13.52 93.97
CA GLN A 738 120.92 12.43 94.51
C GLN A 738 122.36 12.86 94.81
N ALA A 739 122.94 13.76 94.02
CA ALA A 739 124.26 14.33 94.31
C ALA A 739 124.24 15.19 95.59
N LEU A 740 123.16 15.96 95.81
CA LEU A 740 122.92 16.72 97.04
C LEU A 740 122.76 15.78 98.25
N ARG A 741 121.93 14.74 98.16
CA ARG A 741 121.76 13.72 99.22
C ARG A 741 123.09 13.04 99.61
N ARG A 742 123.95 12.70 98.65
CA ARG A 742 125.29 12.13 98.95
C ARG A 742 126.24 13.13 99.62
N LEU A 743 126.10 14.43 99.34
CA LEU A 743 126.86 15.48 100.03
C LEU A 743 126.40 15.61 101.49
N GLU A 744 125.09 15.66 101.73
CA GLU A 744 124.46 15.59 103.06
C GLU A 744 124.94 14.35 103.84
N GLU A 745 124.81 13.14 103.28
CA GLU A 745 125.22 11.89 103.95
C GLU A 745 126.71 11.93 104.33
N SER A 746 127.56 12.50 103.46
CA SER A 746 128.99 12.66 103.77
C SER A 746 129.23 13.60 104.95
N LEU A 747 128.47 14.70 105.06
CA LEU A 747 128.56 15.67 106.16
C LEU A 747 127.96 15.12 107.45
N LEU A 748 126.80 14.47 107.39
CA LEU A 748 126.19 13.78 108.52
C LEU A 748 127.08 12.64 109.03
N SER A 749 127.84 11.95 108.16
CA SER A 749 128.83 10.95 108.60
C SER A 749 130.02 11.58 109.33
N LEU A 750 130.47 12.78 108.92
CA LEU A 750 131.53 13.53 109.61
C LEU A 750 131.05 14.03 110.98
N ILE A 751 129.83 14.57 111.07
CA ILE A 751 129.21 15.01 112.32
C ILE A 751 128.97 13.81 113.25
N ARG A 752 128.38 12.71 112.75
CA ARG A 752 128.11 11.51 113.55
C ARG A 752 129.39 10.84 114.06
N ASN A 753 130.49 10.87 113.31
CA ASN A 753 131.80 10.41 113.81
C ASN A 753 132.37 11.31 114.92
N ARG A 754 132.14 12.64 114.88
CA ARG A 754 132.48 13.57 115.97
C ARG A 754 131.60 13.40 117.22
N GLN A 755 130.40 12.86 117.07
CA GLN A 755 129.46 12.58 118.17
C GLN A 755 129.67 11.18 118.77
N LEU A 756 129.96 10.16 117.96
CA LEU A 756 130.21 8.78 118.41
C LEU A 756 131.51 8.60 119.21
N GLN A 757 132.40 9.59 119.22
CA GLN A 757 133.53 9.63 120.15
C GLN A 757 133.13 9.91 121.63
N ARG A 758 131.83 10.02 121.99
CA ARG A 758 131.42 10.68 123.25
C ARG A 758 130.65 9.90 124.35
N MET A 759 129.80 8.88 124.12
CA MET A 759 129.07 8.18 125.25
C MET A 759 128.27 6.86 124.89
N GLU A 760 127.77 6.14 125.92
CA GLU A 760 127.09 4.80 125.89
C GLU A 760 125.64 4.78 126.58
N VAL A 761 124.69 3.81 126.31
CA VAL A 761 123.45 3.27 127.10
C VAL A 761 121.84 3.52 126.71
N ASP A 762 120.99 2.59 126.00
CA ASP A 762 119.44 2.11 125.91
C ASP A 762 118.07 2.56 125.01
N SER A 763 116.93 1.72 124.76
CA SER A 763 115.35 1.93 124.47
C SER A 763 114.33 1.29 123.28
N GLY A 764 112.90 1.15 123.35
CA GLY A 764 111.78 0.86 122.22
C GLY A 764 110.31 0.04 122.33
N LYS A 765 109.14 0.13 121.48
CA LYS A 765 107.74 -0.71 121.35
C LYS A 765 106.50 -0.43 120.23
N LYS A 766 105.29 -1.18 119.99
CA LYS A 766 104.09 -1.11 118.85
C LYS A 766 102.59 -1.91 118.85
N MET A 767 101.43 -1.66 118.02
CA MET A 767 100.04 -2.48 117.77
C MET A 767 98.76 -2.06 116.71
N ILE A 768 97.65 -2.85 116.23
CA ILE A 768 96.38 -2.59 115.22
C ILE A 768 95.05 -3.60 114.90
N PHE A 769 93.80 -3.33 114.21
CA PHE A 769 92.56 -4.24 113.62
C PHE A 769 91.15 -3.75 112.80
N THR A 770 90.16 -4.54 112.09
CA THR A 770 88.80 -4.21 111.21
C THR A 770 87.55 -5.27 110.72
N ASN A 771 86.38 -5.03 109.89
CA ASN A 771 85.29 -5.87 108.96
C ASN A 771 83.59 -5.59 108.88
N ASN A 772 82.39 -5.98 108.12
CA ASN A 772 81.66 -6.61 106.80
C ASN A 772 79.98 -6.54 106.43
N ILE A 773 79.19 -7.26 105.43
CA ILE A 773 77.76 -6.97 104.65
C ILE A 773 76.58 -8.06 103.99
N PRO A 774 75.31 -7.77 103.30
CA PRO A 774 73.96 -8.62 102.90
C PRO A 774 73.05 -8.74 101.43
N LYS A 775 71.70 -9.27 101.19
CA LYS A 775 70.80 -9.61 99.84
C LYS A 775 69.11 -9.92 99.65
N ALA A 776 68.36 -10.24 98.44
CA ALA A 776 66.76 -10.44 98.09
C ALA A 776 66.01 -11.23 96.74
N GLY A 777 64.60 -11.32 96.35
CA GLY A 777 63.77 -12.10 95.16
C GLY A 777 62.13 -12.01 94.64
N PHE A 778 61.42 -12.77 93.62
CA PHE A 778 59.96 -12.70 92.84
C PHE A 778 59.19 -14.02 92.05
N LEU A 779 58.04 -14.35 91.21
CA LEU A 779 56.61 -14.05 90.46
C LEU A 779 55.81 -15.33 89.62
N ILE A 780 54.65 -15.64 88.76
CA ILE A 780 53.22 -15.32 88.02
C ILE A 780 52.34 -16.61 87.26
N ASP A 781 51.21 -16.92 86.38
CA ASP A 781 49.99 -16.50 85.37
C ASP A 781 48.63 -17.48 84.84
N PRO A 782 47.87 -17.65 83.58
CA PRO A 782 46.33 -18.08 83.16
C PRO A 782 45.84 -19.28 82.05
N MET A 783 44.68 -19.69 81.24
CA MET A 783 43.22 -19.49 80.51
C MET A 783 42.23 -20.81 80.03
N ASP A 784 41.16 -21.20 79.12
CA ASP A 784 40.19 -20.93 77.83
C ASP A 784 38.61 -21.56 77.42
N PRO A 785 38.09 -22.45 76.38
CA PRO A 785 36.79 -22.43 75.38
C PRO A 785 35.47 -23.50 75.09
N VAL A 786 34.67 -23.66 73.88
CA VAL A 786 33.13 -24.13 73.55
C VAL A 786 32.52 -25.01 72.20
N SER A 787 31.16 -25.47 71.90
CA SER A 787 30.49 -26.41 70.75
C SER A 787 28.89 -26.45 70.14
N ARG A 788 28.24 -27.40 69.23
CA ARG A 788 26.87 -27.33 68.32
C ARG A 788 26.07 -28.50 67.36
N ARG A 789 24.64 -28.69 67.07
CA ARG A 789 23.71 -29.09 65.74
C ARG A 789 22.64 -30.38 65.30
N ARG A 790 21.32 -30.26 64.67
CA ARG A 790 20.26 -30.98 63.63
C ARG A 790 19.26 -32.34 63.61
N ARG A 791 17.91 -32.28 63.17
CA ARG A 791 16.80 -33.12 62.35
C ARG A 791 16.23 -34.65 62.45
N GLN A 792 14.86 -34.91 62.35
CA GLN A 792 14.02 -35.84 61.41
C GLN A 792 12.85 -36.87 61.86
N ALA A 793 11.58 -36.70 61.35
CA ALA A 793 10.39 -37.59 60.91
C ALA A 793 9.60 -38.73 61.70
N ASN A 794 8.22 -38.60 61.73
CA ASN A 794 6.99 -39.50 61.64
C ASN A 794 7.00 -41.07 61.81
N PRO A 795 5.88 -41.80 62.18
CA PRO A 795 4.46 -41.68 61.65
C PRO A 795 3.22 -42.12 62.52
N LEU A 796 2.00 -42.13 61.91
CA LEU A 796 0.71 -42.85 62.27
C LEU A 796 -0.09 -42.41 63.53
N GLN A 797 -1.44 -42.49 63.64
CA GLN A 797 -2.58 -42.70 62.69
C GLN A 797 -3.91 -42.10 63.23
N ASP A 798 -4.92 -41.91 62.36
CA ASP A 798 -6.39 -41.76 62.54
C ASP A 798 -7.02 -41.49 63.93
N GLU A 799 -7.77 -40.39 64.03
CA GLU A 799 -9.25 -40.38 63.96
C GLU A 799 -9.77 -38.96 63.64
N GLY A 800 -10.78 -38.82 62.75
CA GLY A 800 -11.44 -37.52 62.48
C GLY A 800 -11.63 -37.09 61.01
N GLY A 801 -11.09 -37.82 60.03
CA GLY A 801 -11.13 -37.41 58.61
C GLY A 801 -12.54 -37.19 58.02
N HIS A 802 -13.55 -37.86 58.55
CA HIS A 802 -14.91 -37.83 57.98
C HIS A 802 -15.63 -36.49 58.17
N GLU A 803 -15.43 -35.78 59.30
CA GLU A 803 -15.94 -34.41 59.45
C GLU A 803 -15.17 -33.43 58.56
N GLY A 804 -13.85 -33.60 58.42
CA GLY A 804 -13.02 -32.75 57.56
C GLY A 804 -13.48 -32.77 56.11
N PHE A 805 -13.69 -33.96 55.54
CA PHE A 805 -14.23 -34.11 54.18
C PHE A 805 -15.66 -33.56 54.07
N SER A 806 -16.57 -33.93 54.99
CA SER A 806 -17.97 -33.44 54.97
C SER A 806 -18.12 -31.94 55.29
N ARG A 807 -17.07 -31.28 55.81
CA ARG A 807 -17.02 -29.83 55.98
C ARG A 807 -16.47 -29.16 54.71
N LEU A 808 -15.29 -29.55 54.24
CA LEU A 808 -14.69 -29.01 53.01
C LEU A 808 -15.59 -29.19 51.79
N ARG A 809 -16.36 -30.29 51.75
CA ARG A 809 -17.42 -30.49 50.76
C ARG A 809 -18.51 -29.41 50.83
N ARG A 810 -19.08 -29.14 52.00
CA ARG A 810 -20.12 -28.10 52.17
C ARG A 810 -19.58 -26.70 51.95
N ASP A 811 -18.35 -26.43 52.39
CA ASP A 811 -17.66 -25.16 52.17
C ASP A 811 -17.46 -24.92 50.65
N PHE A 812 -17.17 -25.97 49.87
CA PHE A 812 -17.09 -25.90 48.40
C PHE A 812 -18.46 -25.87 47.70
N GLU A 813 -19.45 -26.66 48.15
CA GLU A 813 -20.84 -26.64 47.65
C GLU A 813 -21.43 -25.23 47.79
N GLN A 814 -21.36 -24.63 48.98
CA GLN A 814 -21.87 -23.28 49.23
C GLN A 814 -21.11 -22.22 48.40
N TRP A 815 -19.78 -22.29 48.34
CA TRP A 815 -18.98 -21.38 47.51
C TRP A 815 -19.41 -21.48 46.03
N LEU A 816 -19.59 -22.70 45.53
CA LEU A 816 -19.99 -22.95 44.14
C LEU A 816 -21.43 -22.47 43.87
N GLU A 817 -22.37 -22.68 44.80
CA GLU A 817 -23.73 -22.14 44.68
C GLU A 817 -23.76 -20.61 44.71
N GLU A 818 -23.00 -19.96 45.59
CA GLU A 818 -22.92 -18.50 45.66
C GLU A 818 -22.33 -17.88 44.40
N GLU A 819 -21.23 -18.41 43.88
CA GLU A 819 -20.62 -17.91 42.64
C GLU A 819 -21.49 -18.20 41.41
N ASN A 820 -22.13 -19.37 41.34
CA ASN A 820 -23.05 -19.74 40.25
C ASN A 820 -24.34 -18.91 40.32
N ALA A 821 -24.83 -18.54 41.51
CA ALA A 821 -25.94 -17.60 41.69
C ALA A 821 -25.57 -16.16 41.27
N LYS A 822 -24.34 -15.69 41.56
CA LYS A 822 -23.81 -14.42 41.04
C LYS A 822 -23.74 -14.47 39.51
N LEU A 823 -23.16 -15.52 38.93
CA LEU A 823 -23.08 -15.75 37.49
C LEU A 823 -24.46 -15.71 36.83
N VAL A 824 -25.45 -16.44 37.36
CA VAL A 824 -26.82 -16.43 36.83
C VAL A 824 -27.46 -15.04 36.90
N ARG A 825 -27.25 -14.28 38.00
CA ARG A 825 -27.74 -12.89 38.11
C ARG A 825 -27.08 -11.96 37.09
N ILE A 826 -25.78 -12.12 36.83
CA ILE A 826 -25.04 -11.31 35.84
C ILE A 826 -25.42 -11.71 34.40
N VAL A 827 -25.67 -13.00 34.14
CA VAL A 827 -26.16 -13.49 32.85
C VAL A 827 -27.60 -13.03 32.56
N ALA A 828 -28.45 -12.96 33.59
CA ALA A 828 -29.82 -12.45 33.51
C ALA A 828 -29.92 -10.91 33.52
N MET A 829 -28.82 -10.18 33.78
CA MET A 829 -28.80 -8.72 33.75
C MET A 829 -29.12 -8.20 32.34
N ARG A 830 -30.17 -7.37 32.23
CA ARG A 830 -30.61 -6.75 30.98
C ARG A 830 -29.54 -5.75 30.49
N THR A 831 -28.86 -6.10 29.41
CA THR A 831 -27.89 -5.24 28.73
C THR A 831 -28.60 -4.39 27.68
N ALA A 832 -29.06 -3.19 28.06
CA ALA A 832 -29.75 -2.27 27.15
C ALA A 832 -28.81 -1.20 26.56
N THR A 833 -27.75 -0.86 27.28
CA THR A 833 -26.75 0.15 26.92
C THR A 833 -25.34 -0.43 26.82
N ALA A 834 -24.42 0.31 26.20
CA ALA A 834 -23.00 -0.05 26.18
C ALA A 834 -22.33 -0.01 27.57
N GLU A 835 -22.92 0.69 28.54
CA GLU A 835 -22.44 0.77 29.91
C GLU A 835 -22.93 -0.42 30.76
N ASP A 836 -24.14 -0.94 30.49
CA ASP A 836 -24.59 -2.24 31.02
C ASP A 836 -23.70 -3.39 30.54
N LEU A 837 -23.23 -3.34 29.29
CA LEU A 837 -22.31 -4.35 28.75
C LEU A 837 -20.95 -4.31 29.47
N ARG A 838 -20.35 -3.12 29.64
CA ARG A 838 -19.09 -2.96 30.38
C ARG A 838 -19.19 -3.36 31.85
N THR A 839 -20.31 -3.02 32.52
CA THR A 839 -20.53 -3.40 33.92
C THR A 839 -20.94 -4.86 34.10
N ARG A 840 -21.32 -5.57 33.02
CA ARG A 840 -21.47 -7.03 32.98
C ARG A 840 -20.12 -7.72 32.71
N GLU A 841 -19.31 -7.15 31.83
CA GLU A 841 -17.96 -7.62 31.49
C GLU A 841 -17.03 -7.60 32.72
N THR A 842 -16.95 -6.48 33.44
CA THR A 842 -16.09 -6.38 34.64
C THR A 842 -16.50 -7.34 35.75
N LYS A 843 -17.81 -7.56 35.95
CA LYS A 843 -18.34 -8.54 36.94
C LYS A 843 -18.08 -9.99 36.53
N LEU A 844 -17.97 -10.29 35.24
CA LEU A 844 -17.57 -11.63 34.77
C LEU A 844 -16.06 -11.84 34.90
N GLN A 845 -15.25 -10.81 34.65
CA GLN A 845 -13.80 -10.83 34.94
C GLN A 845 -13.51 -10.99 36.45
N GLU A 846 -14.33 -10.39 37.31
CA GLU A 846 -14.26 -10.58 38.78
C GLU A 846 -14.52 -12.05 39.18
N LEU A 847 -15.55 -12.70 38.62
CA LEU A 847 -15.80 -14.13 38.83
C LEU A 847 -14.72 -15.03 38.21
N GLU A 848 -14.18 -14.66 37.05
CA GLU A 848 -13.08 -15.39 36.38
C GLU A 848 -11.79 -15.33 37.21
N ALA A 849 -11.51 -14.20 37.87
CA ALA A 849 -10.41 -14.05 38.81
C ALA A 849 -10.54 -14.91 40.08
N ARG A 850 -11.74 -15.38 40.45
CA ARG A 850 -11.98 -16.29 41.59
C ARG A 850 -11.94 -17.78 41.24
N VAL A 851 -11.84 -18.15 39.96
CA VAL A 851 -11.71 -19.56 39.54
C VAL A 851 -10.51 -20.29 40.19
N PRO A 852 -9.33 -19.67 40.43
CA PRO A 852 -8.22 -20.30 41.16
C PRO A 852 -8.55 -20.62 42.63
N GLU A 853 -9.37 -19.80 43.29
CA GLU A 853 -9.80 -20.01 44.68
C GLU A 853 -10.66 -21.28 44.79
N GLY A 854 -11.68 -21.39 43.93
CA GLY A 854 -12.50 -22.61 43.81
C GLY A 854 -11.70 -23.84 43.38
N GLN A 855 -10.65 -23.65 42.56
CA GLN A 855 -9.79 -24.77 42.15
C GLN A 855 -8.99 -25.31 43.34
N HIS A 856 -8.44 -24.42 44.17
CA HIS A 856 -7.73 -24.81 45.39
C HIS A 856 -8.67 -25.48 46.42
N LEU A 857 -9.91 -24.98 46.58
CA LEU A 857 -10.92 -25.65 47.42
C LEU A 857 -11.25 -27.06 46.92
N PHE A 858 -11.46 -27.22 45.62
CA PHE A 858 -11.73 -28.53 45.00
C PHE A 858 -10.53 -29.50 45.08
N GLU A 859 -9.30 -29.00 44.95
CA GLU A 859 -8.08 -29.82 45.09
C GLU A 859 -7.85 -30.28 46.54
N ASN A 860 -8.16 -29.45 47.54
CA ASN A 860 -8.12 -29.86 48.96
C ASN A 860 -9.20 -30.92 49.29
N LEU A 861 -10.38 -30.82 48.67
CA LEU A 861 -11.43 -31.83 48.75
C LEU A 861 -10.97 -33.18 48.14
N LEU A 862 -10.30 -33.15 46.98
CA LEU A 862 -9.75 -34.34 46.34
C LEU A 862 -8.61 -35.00 47.13
N GLN A 863 -7.76 -34.22 47.83
CA GLN A 863 -6.61 -34.74 48.58
C GLN A 863 -6.99 -35.62 49.78
N LEU A 864 -8.17 -35.43 50.38
CA LEU A 864 -8.61 -36.22 51.54
C LEU A 864 -9.29 -37.55 51.16
N GLY A 865 -9.82 -37.65 49.93
CA GLY A 865 -10.38 -38.88 49.35
C GLY A 865 -11.75 -39.31 49.91
N PRO A 866 -12.71 -39.71 49.06
CA PRO A 866 -13.99 -40.23 49.53
C PRO A 866 -13.84 -41.63 50.14
N ALA A 867 -14.38 -41.83 51.35
CA ALA A 867 -14.68 -43.16 51.86
C ALA A 867 -15.67 -43.89 50.92
N ARG A 868 -15.60 -45.23 50.86
CA ARG A 868 -16.40 -46.05 49.93
C ARG A 868 -17.92 -45.85 50.12
N GLY A 869 -18.50 -44.92 49.37
CA GLY A 869 -19.93 -44.62 49.35
C GLY A 869 -20.27 -43.29 48.64
N THR A 870 -19.46 -42.25 48.85
CA THR A 870 -19.77 -40.87 48.38
C THR A 870 -19.22 -40.52 46.99
N SER A 871 -18.85 -41.54 46.18
CA SER A 871 -18.20 -41.34 44.87
C SER A 871 -19.08 -40.54 43.90
N ASN A 872 -20.36 -40.89 43.79
CA ASN A 872 -21.31 -40.23 42.89
C ASN A 872 -21.48 -38.75 43.23
N GLU A 873 -21.56 -38.40 44.52
CA GLU A 873 -21.73 -37.01 44.96
C GLU A 873 -20.49 -36.15 44.65
N LEU A 874 -19.29 -36.76 44.68
CA LEU A 874 -18.05 -36.11 44.26
C LEU A 874 -17.98 -35.95 42.73
N GLU A 875 -18.55 -36.89 41.97
CA GLU A 875 -18.70 -36.78 40.52
C GLU A 875 -19.76 -35.75 40.12
N ASP A 876 -20.88 -35.64 40.84
CA ASP A 876 -21.88 -34.59 40.69
C ASP A 876 -21.28 -33.22 40.98
N LEU A 877 -20.53 -33.07 42.06
CA LEU A 877 -19.78 -31.84 42.37
C LEU A 877 -18.75 -31.49 41.31
N ARG A 878 -18.00 -32.49 40.82
CA ARG A 878 -17.04 -32.31 39.71
C ARG A 878 -17.76 -31.89 38.42
N TYR A 879 -18.93 -32.44 38.15
CA TYR A 879 -19.77 -32.05 37.01
C TYR A 879 -20.30 -30.62 37.18
N GLN A 880 -20.81 -30.25 38.36
CA GLN A 880 -21.25 -28.89 38.67
C GLN A 880 -20.10 -27.87 38.56
N TRP A 881 -18.90 -28.21 39.04
CA TRP A 881 -17.71 -27.35 38.95
C TRP A 881 -17.25 -27.15 37.50
N MET A 882 -17.23 -28.23 36.71
CA MET A 882 -16.95 -28.15 35.26
C MET A 882 -18.03 -27.39 34.50
N LEU A 883 -19.30 -27.55 34.88
CA LEU A 883 -20.44 -26.84 34.29
C LEU A 883 -20.44 -25.35 34.65
N TYR A 884 -20.05 -24.98 35.88
CA TYR A 884 -19.81 -23.58 36.27
C TYR A 884 -18.68 -22.96 35.45
N LYS A 885 -17.53 -23.64 35.36
CA LYS A 885 -16.40 -23.21 34.51
C LYS A 885 -16.78 -23.05 33.04
N SER A 886 -17.56 -23.98 32.49
CA SER A 886 -18.11 -23.84 31.13
C SER A 886 -19.00 -22.61 31.07
N LYS A 887 -20.07 -22.52 31.86
CA LYS A 887 -21.01 -21.39 31.85
C LYS A 887 -20.33 -20.03 32.02
N LEU A 888 -19.32 -19.93 32.88
CA LEU A 888 -18.55 -18.71 33.09
C LEU A 888 -17.73 -18.35 31.84
N LYS A 889 -16.98 -19.32 31.30
CA LYS A 889 -16.20 -19.17 30.07
C LYS A 889 -17.09 -18.86 28.87
N ASP A 890 -18.17 -19.60 28.69
CA ASP A 890 -19.19 -19.41 27.65
C ASP A 890 -19.83 -18.02 27.76
N SER A 891 -20.09 -17.52 28.98
CA SER A 891 -20.59 -16.15 29.21
C SER A 891 -19.56 -15.08 28.87
N SER A 892 -18.27 -15.33 29.14
CA SER A 892 -17.15 -14.46 28.77
C SER A 892 -16.95 -14.42 27.24
N TYR A 893 -17.03 -15.59 26.57
CA TYR A 893 -16.99 -15.73 25.11
C TYR A 893 -18.19 -15.08 24.41
N LEU A 894 -19.40 -15.19 24.96
CA LEU A 894 -20.59 -14.54 24.42
C LEU A 894 -20.49 -13.00 24.47
N LEU A 895 -19.81 -12.43 25.47
CA LEU A 895 -19.49 -11.00 25.48
C LEU A 895 -18.42 -10.62 24.46
N THR A 896 -17.36 -11.42 24.29
CA THR A 896 -16.34 -11.14 23.26
C THR A 896 -16.88 -11.25 21.83
N GLN A 897 -17.99 -11.95 21.62
CA GLN A 897 -18.72 -11.95 20.34
C GLN A 897 -19.71 -10.78 20.17
N SER A 898 -20.04 -10.02 21.22
CA SER A 898 -21.07 -8.97 21.19
C SER A 898 -20.51 -7.54 21.21
N SER A 899 -19.76 -7.18 20.17
CA SER A 899 -19.40 -5.78 19.84
C SER A 899 -20.36 -5.24 18.74
N PRO A 900 -20.67 -3.93 18.64
CA PRO A 900 -21.98 -3.51 18.18
C PRO A 900 -22.25 -3.64 16.68
N GLY A 901 -23.33 -4.37 16.37
CA GLY A 901 -24.46 -3.71 15.73
C GLY A 901 -25.61 -4.62 15.32
N GLU A 902 -26.84 -4.14 15.56
CA GLU A 902 -27.89 -3.80 14.58
C GLU A 902 -28.42 -4.84 13.54
N PRO A 903 -29.73 -4.83 13.24
CA PRO A 903 -30.48 -6.10 13.28
C PRO A 903 -31.44 -6.35 12.11
N THR A 904 -32.10 -7.52 12.12
CA THR A 904 -33.52 -7.69 11.76
C THR A 904 -34.11 -8.81 12.64
N GLY A 905 -35.34 -8.76 13.13
CA GLY A 905 -36.37 -7.75 12.93
C GLY A 905 -37.67 -8.37 12.41
N PHE A 906 -38.58 -8.69 13.33
CA PHE A 906 -39.97 -9.04 13.03
C PHE A 906 -40.87 -8.75 14.25
N GLN A 907 -41.59 -7.63 14.22
CA GLN A 907 -42.87 -7.50 14.90
C GLN A 907 -43.84 -6.74 13.99
N LYS A 908 -45.12 -7.11 14.03
CA LYS A 908 -46.21 -6.42 13.32
C LYS A 908 -46.81 -5.38 14.25
N THR A 909 -47.06 -4.17 13.74
CA THR A 909 -48.07 -3.25 14.30
C THR A 909 -48.65 -2.37 13.18
N PRO A 910 -49.91 -1.92 13.28
CA PRO A 910 -50.57 -1.11 12.26
C PRO A 910 -50.43 0.41 12.49
N GLN A 911 -50.91 1.16 11.49
CA GLN A 911 -51.33 2.58 11.52
C GLN A 911 -50.25 3.70 11.60
N TRP A 912 -50.39 4.60 10.61
CA TRP A 912 -49.93 5.99 10.53
C TRP A 912 -50.77 6.90 11.47
N PRO A 913 -50.59 8.26 11.58
CA PRO A 913 -49.80 9.18 10.72
C PRO A 913 -49.06 10.38 11.39
N TRP A 914 -48.40 11.20 10.55
CA TRP A 914 -48.11 12.65 10.65
C TRP A 914 -46.80 13.24 11.24
N ARG A 915 -46.14 14.03 10.37
CA ARG A 915 -45.47 15.35 10.58
C ARG A 915 -44.05 15.49 11.21
N TRP A 916 -43.10 15.82 10.31
CA TRP A 916 -42.09 16.91 10.39
C TRP A 916 -41.43 17.31 11.74
N ARG A 917 -40.11 17.05 11.87
CA ARG A 917 -39.04 18.10 11.89
C ARG A 917 -37.62 17.50 11.95
N TRP A 918 -36.68 18.18 11.30
CA TRP A 918 -35.21 18.08 11.50
C TRP A 918 -34.80 18.97 12.71
N PRO A 919 -33.64 18.82 13.42
CA PRO A 919 -32.29 18.79 12.80
C PRO A 919 -31.13 18.04 13.53
N TRP A 920 -29.95 18.06 12.88
CA TRP A 920 -28.58 17.70 13.35
C TRP A 920 -28.25 16.24 13.72
N GLN A 921 -27.30 15.61 12.99
CA GLN A 921 -25.91 15.27 13.41
C GLN A 921 -25.31 14.18 12.48
N TRP A 922 -23.97 14.07 12.37
CA TRP A 922 -23.26 13.16 11.45
C TRP A 922 -22.75 11.87 12.14
N ARG A 923 -22.68 10.75 11.38
CA ARG A 923 -21.97 9.43 11.57
C ARG A 923 -22.90 8.22 11.30
N ASP A 924 -22.49 7.01 10.86
CA ASP A 924 -21.26 6.52 10.16
C ASP A 924 -21.59 5.14 9.45
N PRO A 925 -20.70 4.42 8.74
CA PRO A 925 -21.11 3.66 7.52
C PRO A 925 -21.73 2.26 7.69
N CYS A 926 -21.92 1.75 8.91
CA CYS A 926 -22.12 0.31 9.17
C CYS A 926 -23.44 -0.31 8.66
N ALA A 927 -24.37 0.48 8.12
CA ALA A 927 -25.65 0.00 7.60
C ALA A 927 -25.57 -0.67 6.21
N LEU A 928 -24.58 -0.31 5.39
CA LEU A 928 -24.45 -0.81 4.01
C LEU A 928 -23.97 -2.26 3.95
N PHE A 929 -22.96 -2.61 4.77
CA PHE A 929 -22.32 -3.93 4.75
C PHE A 929 -23.32 -5.07 5.04
N ARG A 930 -24.26 -4.85 5.98
CA ARG A 930 -25.31 -5.81 6.35
C ARG A 930 -26.27 -6.13 5.20
N LYS A 931 -26.54 -5.15 4.33
CA LYS A 931 -27.39 -5.34 3.14
C LYS A 931 -26.66 -6.15 2.07
N ALA A 932 -25.37 -5.89 1.86
CA ALA A 932 -24.55 -6.63 0.90
C ALA A 932 -24.48 -8.13 1.23
N CYS A 933 -24.09 -8.50 2.45
CA CYS A 933 -23.90 -9.91 2.83
C CYS A 933 -25.17 -10.77 2.68
N ARG A 934 -26.36 -10.19 2.89
CA ARG A 934 -27.64 -10.91 2.82
C ARG A 934 -28.16 -11.13 1.40
N VAL A 935 -27.70 -10.36 0.42
CA VAL A 935 -27.93 -10.65 -1.01
C VAL A 935 -26.83 -11.57 -1.54
N ALA A 936 -25.58 -11.39 -1.10
CA ALA A 936 -24.44 -12.19 -1.53
C ALA A 936 -24.57 -13.67 -1.19
N LEU A 937 -24.95 -14.03 0.05
CA LEU A 937 -25.02 -15.44 0.50
C LEU A 937 -25.95 -16.35 -0.33
N PRO A 938 -27.23 -16.02 -0.57
CA PRO A 938 -28.10 -16.84 -1.42
C PRO A 938 -27.64 -16.86 -2.89
N LEU A 939 -27.00 -15.78 -3.36
CA LEU A 939 -26.47 -15.70 -4.73
C LEU A 939 -25.19 -16.53 -4.89
N GLN A 940 -24.34 -16.61 -3.86
CA GLN A 940 -23.21 -17.54 -3.78
C GLN A 940 -23.67 -18.99 -3.68
N LEU A 941 -24.72 -19.30 -2.92
CA LEU A 941 -25.35 -20.63 -2.90
C LEU A 941 -25.92 -21.03 -4.27
N LEU A 942 -26.54 -20.09 -4.98
CA LEU A 942 -26.98 -20.29 -6.37
C LEU A 942 -25.79 -20.54 -7.30
N LEU A 943 -24.68 -19.81 -7.14
CA LEU A 943 -23.44 -20.04 -7.89
C LEU A 943 -22.81 -21.41 -7.60
N LEU A 944 -22.85 -21.85 -6.34
CA LEU A 944 -22.37 -23.17 -5.91
C LEU A 944 -23.25 -24.29 -6.46
N LEU A 945 -24.57 -24.09 -6.53
CA LEU A 945 -25.51 -25.00 -7.19
C LEU A 945 -25.24 -25.09 -8.70
N LEU A 946 -24.95 -23.96 -9.35
CA LEU A 946 -24.58 -23.91 -10.78
C LEU A 946 -23.21 -24.57 -11.04
N LEU A 947 -22.24 -24.42 -10.14
CA LEU A 947 -20.97 -25.16 -10.17
C LEU A 947 -21.18 -26.66 -9.98
N LEU A 948 -22.06 -27.08 -9.07
CA LEU A 948 -22.41 -28.49 -8.88
C LEU A 948 -23.07 -29.08 -10.14
N LEU A 949 -23.92 -28.31 -10.82
CA LEU A 949 -24.51 -28.64 -12.12
C LEU A 949 -23.45 -28.72 -13.24
N LEU A 950 -22.42 -27.87 -13.23
CA LEU A 950 -21.28 -27.96 -14.14
C LEU A 950 -20.44 -29.23 -13.92
N PHE A 951 -20.26 -29.67 -12.66
CA PHE A 951 -19.61 -30.95 -12.35
C PHE A 951 -20.47 -32.20 -12.66
N LEU A 952 -21.74 -32.04 -13.03
CA LEU A 952 -22.61 -33.12 -13.49
C LEU A 952 -22.66 -33.25 -15.03
N LEU A 953 -21.97 -32.39 -15.76
CA LEU A 953 -21.69 -32.58 -17.19
C LEU A 953 -20.45 -33.48 -17.36
N PRO A 954 -20.48 -34.49 -18.25
CA PRO A 954 -19.35 -35.39 -18.45
C PRO A 954 -18.17 -34.65 -19.09
N VAL A 955 -17.00 -34.71 -18.45
CA VAL A 955 -15.75 -34.20 -19.02
C VAL A 955 -15.30 -35.14 -20.13
N GLY A 956 -15.50 -34.72 -21.38
CA GLY A 956 -14.91 -35.33 -22.57
C GLY A 956 -13.98 -34.33 -23.24
N GLU A 957 -12.74 -34.72 -23.48
CA GLU A 957 -11.78 -33.91 -24.24
C GLU A 957 -12.00 -34.08 -25.76
N GLU A 958 -11.53 -33.07 -26.49
CA GLU A 958 -11.48 -32.95 -27.95
C GLU A 958 -12.80 -32.80 -28.75
N PRO A 959 -12.77 -32.15 -29.94
CA PRO A 959 -13.94 -31.46 -30.46
C PRO A 959 -14.60 -32.14 -31.66
N ARG A 960 -15.92 -32.36 -31.57
CA ARG A 960 -16.82 -32.37 -32.73
C ARG A 960 -18.27 -32.11 -32.36
N SER A 961 -19.05 -31.78 -33.38
CA SER A 961 -20.48 -31.48 -33.34
C SER A 961 -21.32 -32.57 -32.69
N CYS A 962 -22.30 -32.17 -31.87
CA CYS A 962 -23.69 -32.47 -32.21
C CYS A 962 -24.71 -31.50 -31.59
N SER A 963 -25.63 -31.06 -32.43
CA SER A 963 -26.95 -30.57 -32.03
C SER A 963 -27.78 -31.73 -31.46
N LEU A 964 -28.30 -31.61 -30.23
CA LEU A 964 -29.58 -32.22 -29.74
C LEU A 964 -29.75 -32.04 -28.22
N ALA A 965 -30.26 -30.90 -27.75
CA ALA A 965 -30.51 -30.68 -26.31
C ALA A 965 -31.57 -29.59 -25.97
N ASN A 966 -32.67 -29.43 -26.73
CA ASN A 966 -33.82 -28.64 -26.25
C ASN A 966 -35.17 -29.04 -26.88
N ASN A 967 -35.70 -30.20 -26.48
CA ASN A 967 -37.04 -30.68 -26.87
C ASN A 967 -38.03 -30.58 -25.70
N PHE A 968 -38.49 -29.37 -25.37
CA PHE A 968 -39.72 -29.18 -24.56
C PHE A 968 -40.57 -27.94 -24.93
N ALA A 969 -40.04 -27.01 -25.74
CA ALA A 969 -40.72 -25.74 -26.06
C ALA A 969 -41.64 -25.76 -27.30
N ARG A 970 -41.98 -26.94 -27.85
CA ARG A 970 -42.87 -27.08 -29.03
C ARG A 970 -43.87 -28.24 -28.91
N SER A 971 -44.79 -28.13 -27.96
CA SER A 971 -46.12 -28.73 -28.06
C SER A 971 -47.18 -27.62 -27.96
N PHE A 972 -48.39 -27.84 -28.50
CA PHE A 972 -49.48 -26.85 -28.67
C PHE A 972 -49.39 -25.83 -29.83
N ARG A 973 -49.27 -26.32 -31.07
CA ARG A 973 -50.09 -25.82 -32.19
C ARG A 973 -50.56 -27.00 -33.04
N LEU A 974 -51.84 -26.99 -33.47
CA LEU A 974 -52.35 -27.97 -34.42
C LEU A 974 -51.72 -27.70 -35.80
N MET A 975 -51.25 -28.75 -36.48
CA MET A 975 -50.86 -28.67 -37.88
C MET A 975 -51.99 -29.20 -38.76
N LEU A 976 -52.45 -28.39 -39.72
CA LEU A 976 -53.20 -28.94 -40.85
C LEU A 976 -52.30 -29.89 -41.64
N ARG A 977 -52.86 -31.01 -42.10
CA ARG A 977 -52.18 -31.89 -43.05
C ARG A 977 -52.30 -31.30 -44.45
N TYR A 978 -51.17 -31.06 -45.09
CA TYR A 978 -51.12 -30.94 -46.55
C TYR A 978 -50.85 -32.32 -47.15
N SER A 979 -51.60 -32.70 -48.19
CA SER A 979 -51.50 -34.02 -48.84
C SER A 979 -51.37 -33.85 -50.35
N GLY A 980 -50.12 -33.73 -50.81
CA GLY A 980 -49.75 -33.77 -52.21
C GLY A 980 -48.31 -34.27 -52.36
N PRO A 981 -47.94 -34.90 -53.50
CA PRO A 981 -46.57 -35.31 -53.75
C PRO A 981 -45.63 -34.09 -53.91
N PRO A 982 -44.33 -34.22 -53.60
CA PRO A 982 -43.37 -33.15 -53.84
C PRO A 982 -43.14 -32.96 -55.35
N PRO A 983 -42.95 -31.72 -55.83
CA PRO A 983 -42.48 -31.46 -57.18
C PRO A 983 -40.99 -31.86 -57.32
N THR A 984 -40.59 -32.19 -58.55
CA THR A 984 -39.20 -32.38 -59.00
C THR A 984 -38.56 -31.06 -59.38
#